data_AF-A0A8S9HSX8-F1
#
_entry.id   AF-A0A8S9HSX8-F1
#
_cell.length_a   1.000
_cell.length_b   1.000
_cell.length_c   1.000
_cell.angle_alpha   90.00
_cell.angle_beta   90.00
_cell.angle_gamma   90.00
#
_symmetry.space_group_name_H-M   'P 1'
#
loop_
_entity.id
_entity.type
_entity.pdbx_description
1 polymer ?
#
loop_
_entity_poly.entity_id
_entity_poly.type
_entity_poly.pdbx_seq_one_letter_code
_entity_poly.pdbx_strand_id
1 'polypeptide(L)'
;MPAALKMPEPELIDHAGLDSAVYLRIYLIGLKIFVPIALLAWSILVPVNWTSDGLQLAKLRNVTSSDIDKLSISNIERGSERFWTHLVMAYAFTFWTCFVLMKEYEKVASMRLSFLQSEQRRPDQFTVLVRNVPSDPDESISESVEHYFLVNHPDHYLTHQVVYNANDLADLVEKKRSTQNWLDYYQLKYTRNQDQRPRIKTGFLGLWGEKVDAIDHYVAEIEKLNDQIMEERKKVKKDDKSVMPAAFVSFKTRWGAAVCAQTQQSRNPTEWLTEWAPEAREVFWSNLAIPYVSLTVRRLIMHVAFFFLTFFFMIPIAFVQSLASIEGIEKSASFLKPIIEKDLVKSVIQGFLPGIVLKLFIIFLPSILMVMSKFEGFVSLSSLERRAAFRYYIFNLVNVFLGSIITGSAFEQLDSFLKQSANQIPRTVGVAIPIKATFFITYIMVDGWAGVAGEILRLKPLIFFHVKNFFLVKTEKDREEAMNPGQINFHATEPRIQLYFLLGLVYAPVTPVLLPFIIIFFALAYLVFRHQIINVYNQEYESAGRFWPDVHGRIISALIISQVLLLGLMSTKGAAQSTPFLIALPVLTFFFHRFCKGRYEPAFLRHPLQEAMIKDTLEQAREPNFNLKPYLKKAYIHPVFKDDEYEDVRSEVSGYYLGDTDDECVTVPTKRQSRITTPAASHASGGSMRSPS
;
A
#
# COMPACT_ATOMS: atom_id res chain seq x y z
N MET A 1 -17.73 -16.05 -6.99
CA MET A 1 -17.09 -16.40 -5.69
C MET A 1 -16.34 -17.73 -5.72
N PRO A 2 -16.96 -18.92 -5.94
CA PRO A 2 -16.24 -20.19 -5.84
C PRO A 2 -15.09 -20.36 -6.85
N ALA A 3 -15.22 -19.78 -8.05
CA ALA A 3 -14.15 -19.81 -9.05
C ALA A 3 -12.85 -19.14 -8.58
N ALA A 4 -12.93 -18.05 -7.80
CA ALA A 4 -11.74 -17.35 -7.30
C ALA A 4 -10.93 -18.20 -6.31
N LEU A 5 -11.56 -19.19 -5.66
CA LEU A 5 -10.91 -20.10 -4.72
C LEU A 5 -10.25 -21.31 -5.38
N LYS A 6 -10.50 -21.55 -6.67
CA LYS A 6 -10.01 -22.76 -7.37
C LYS A 6 -8.53 -22.71 -7.68
N MET A 7 -8.01 -21.52 -8.02
CA MET A 7 -6.59 -21.35 -8.35
C MET A 7 -5.75 -21.62 -7.10
N PRO A 8 -4.79 -22.56 -7.11
CA PRO A 8 -3.94 -22.86 -5.97
C PRO A 8 -2.90 -21.74 -5.73
N GLU A 9 -2.29 -21.75 -4.55
CA GLU A 9 -1.32 -20.71 -4.15
C GLU A 9 -0.06 -20.62 -5.04
N PRO A 10 0.57 -21.72 -5.47
CA PRO A 10 1.73 -21.66 -6.37
C PRO A 10 1.40 -21.02 -7.72
N GLU A 11 0.29 -21.42 -8.36
CA GLU A 11 -0.16 -20.81 -9.62
C GLU A 11 -0.44 -19.31 -9.45
N LEU A 12 -1.00 -18.91 -8.31
CA LEU A 12 -1.25 -17.49 -8.02
C LEU A 12 0.04 -16.68 -7.92
N ILE A 13 1.10 -17.25 -7.35
CA ILE A 13 2.41 -16.60 -7.25
C ILE A 13 3.02 -16.43 -8.63
N ASP A 14 2.96 -17.46 -9.48
CA ASP A 14 3.50 -17.40 -10.84
C ASP A 14 2.69 -16.42 -11.73
N HIS A 15 1.38 -16.31 -11.50
CA HIS A 15 0.50 -15.43 -12.27
C HIS A 15 0.56 -13.96 -11.82
N ALA A 16 0.45 -13.71 -10.51
CA ALA A 16 0.24 -12.37 -9.97
C ALA A 16 1.42 -11.82 -9.17
N GLY A 17 2.45 -12.63 -8.88
CA GLY A 17 3.60 -12.24 -8.06
C GLY A 17 3.49 -12.65 -6.59
N LEU A 18 4.64 -12.66 -5.92
CA LEU A 18 4.74 -13.07 -4.51
C LEU A 18 4.16 -12.00 -3.58
N ASP A 19 4.37 -10.72 -3.86
CA ASP A 19 3.79 -9.62 -3.07
C ASP A 19 2.26 -9.73 -2.98
N SER A 20 1.60 -9.98 -4.10
CA SER A 20 0.15 -10.18 -4.17
C SER A 20 -0.31 -11.40 -3.36
N ALA A 21 0.42 -12.52 -3.44
CA ALA A 21 0.12 -13.70 -2.65
C ALA A 21 0.28 -13.44 -1.15
N VAL A 22 1.40 -12.87 -0.71
CA VAL A 22 1.68 -12.54 0.70
C VAL A 22 0.67 -11.50 1.23
N TYR A 23 0.26 -10.55 0.42
CA TYR A 23 -0.81 -9.59 0.77
C TYR A 23 -2.14 -10.29 1.08
N LEU A 24 -2.56 -11.29 0.27
CA LEU A 24 -3.75 -12.08 0.57
C LEU A 24 -3.60 -12.91 1.86
N ARG A 25 -2.38 -13.33 2.20
CA ARG A 25 -2.13 -14.07 3.44
C ARG A 25 -2.45 -13.20 4.66
N ILE A 26 -2.29 -11.88 4.60
CA ILE A 26 -2.68 -10.96 5.70
C ILE A 26 -4.15 -11.17 6.10
N TYR A 27 -5.06 -11.28 5.11
CA TYR A 27 -6.48 -11.55 5.39
C TYR A 27 -6.73 -12.95 5.96
N LEU A 28 -6.01 -13.95 5.43
CA LEU A 28 -6.11 -15.34 5.88
C LEU A 28 -5.65 -15.49 7.34
N ILE A 29 -4.61 -14.75 7.74
CA ILE A 29 -4.13 -14.71 9.12
C ILE A 29 -5.12 -14.02 10.03
N GLY A 30 -5.79 -12.97 9.54
CA GLY A 30 -6.94 -12.37 10.23
C GLY A 30 -7.98 -13.41 10.62
N LEU A 31 -8.36 -14.28 9.68
CA LEU A 31 -9.27 -15.40 9.96
C LEU A 31 -8.67 -16.42 10.94
N LYS A 32 -7.41 -16.85 10.76
CA LYS A 32 -6.73 -17.80 11.65
C LYS A 32 -6.63 -17.29 13.10
N ILE A 33 -6.43 -15.99 13.29
CA ILE A 33 -6.35 -15.37 14.62
C ILE A 33 -7.75 -15.22 15.20
N PHE A 34 -8.67 -14.57 14.49
CA PHE A 34 -9.93 -14.14 15.09
C PHE A 34 -11.00 -15.23 15.18
N VAL A 35 -11.01 -16.25 14.31
CA VAL A 35 -12.03 -17.32 14.39
C VAL A 35 -11.93 -18.11 15.70
N PRO A 36 -10.77 -18.67 16.11
CA PRO A 36 -10.65 -19.36 17.38
C PRO A 36 -10.85 -18.45 18.59
N ILE A 37 -10.35 -17.21 18.52
CA ILE A 37 -10.56 -16.20 19.57
C ILE A 37 -12.05 -15.90 19.74
N ALA A 38 -12.80 -15.71 18.65
CA ALA A 38 -14.23 -15.44 18.71
C ALA A 38 -15.02 -16.62 19.29
N LEU A 39 -14.71 -17.86 18.87
CA LEU A 39 -15.35 -19.05 19.43
C LEU A 39 -15.13 -19.13 20.94
N LEU A 40 -13.89 -19.00 21.41
CA LEU A 40 -13.58 -19.04 22.84
C LEU A 40 -14.22 -17.87 23.61
N ALA A 41 -14.16 -16.65 23.05
CA ALA A 41 -14.73 -15.47 23.69
C ALA A 41 -16.26 -15.56 23.79
N TRP A 42 -16.95 -16.09 22.78
CA TRP A 42 -18.38 -16.30 22.81
C TRP A 42 -18.80 -17.44 23.74
N SER A 43 -18.03 -18.52 23.81
CA SER A 43 -18.35 -19.64 24.71
C SER A 43 -18.10 -19.30 26.19
N ILE A 44 -17.12 -18.44 26.51
CA ILE A 44 -16.70 -18.19 27.89
C ILE A 44 -17.06 -16.77 28.35
N LEU A 45 -16.57 -15.74 27.66
CA LEU A 45 -16.70 -14.36 28.13
C LEU A 45 -18.13 -13.83 28.04
N VAL A 46 -18.89 -14.22 27.00
CA VAL A 46 -20.27 -13.77 26.85
C VAL A 46 -21.17 -14.24 28.01
N PRO A 47 -21.21 -15.54 28.38
CA PRO A 47 -21.95 -15.98 29.56
C PRO A 47 -21.48 -15.33 30.88
N VAL A 48 -20.16 -15.17 31.07
CA VAL A 48 -19.59 -14.55 32.28
C VAL A 48 -19.99 -13.09 32.42
N ASN A 49 -20.02 -12.35 31.32
CA ASN A 49 -20.46 -10.95 31.29
C ASN A 49 -21.98 -10.83 31.47
N TRP A 50 -22.75 -11.68 30.79
CA TRP A 50 -24.22 -11.60 30.78
C TRP A 50 -24.84 -11.90 32.15
N THR A 51 -24.28 -12.86 32.88
CA THR A 51 -24.76 -13.28 34.21
C THR A 51 -24.37 -12.31 35.34
N SER A 52 -23.86 -11.12 35.01
CA SER A 52 -23.45 -10.08 35.97
C SER A 52 -24.49 -8.98 36.02
N ASP A 53 -24.68 -8.34 37.17
CA ASP A 53 -25.68 -7.27 37.34
C ASP A 53 -25.06 -5.87 37.53
N GLY A 54 -23.77 -5.71 37.21
CA GLY A 54 -23.02 -4.48 37.44
C GLY A 54 -23.57 -3.25 36.70
N LEU A 55 -24.15 -3.41 35.50
CA LEU A 55 -24.81 -2.30 34.79
C LEU A 55 -26.20 -1.98 35.34
N GLN A 56 -26.91 -2.94 35.92
CA GLN A 56 -28.21 -2.66 36.57
C GLN A 56 -28.01 -1.77 37.80
N LEU A 57 -26.95 -2.04 38.57
CA LEU A 57 -26.54 -1.21 39.70
C LEU A 57 -26.07 0.20 39.28
N ALA A 58 -25.52 0.34 38.06
CA ALA A 58 -25.08 1.61 37.50
C ALA A 58 -26.22 2.45 36.90
N LYS A 59 -27.30 1.81 36.38
CA LYS A 59 -28.52 2.51 35.94
C LYS A 59 -29.22 3.24 37.10
N LEU A 60 -29.13 2.72 38.33
CA LEU A 60 -29.56 3.41 39.55
C LEU A 60 -28.77 4.71 39.83
N ARG A 61 -27.64 4.94 39.16
CA ARG A 61 -26.79 6.13 39.25
C ARG A 61 -26.79 6.98 37.97
N ASN A 62 -27.86 6.93 37.16
CA ASN A 62 -28.04 7.70 35.92
C ASN A 62 -27.00 7.46 34.81
N VAL A 63 -26.48 6.23 34.68
CA VAL A 63 -25.62 5.86 33.53
C VAL A 63 -26.47 5.20 32.44
N THR A 64 -26.56 5.84 31.27
CA THR A 64 -27.20 5.26 30.08
C THR A 64 -26.33 4.12 29.54
N SER A 65 -26.93 2.96 29.31
CA SER A 65 -26.25 1.77 28.77
C SER A 65 -27.11 1.04 27.76
N SER A 66 -26.48 0.61 26.68
CA SER A 66 -27.08 -0.20 25.62
C SER A 66 -27.15 -1.66 26.03
N ASP A 67 -27.98 -2.45 25.34
CA ASP A 67 -28.06 -3.90 25.59
C ASP A 67 -26.76 -4.64 25.19
N ILE A 68 -25.96 -4.08 24.28
CA ILE A 68 -24.65 -4.62 23.90
C ILE A 68 -23.65 -4.47 25.06
N ASP A 69 -23.78 -3.43 25.87
CA ASP A 69 -22.87 -3.19 27.01
C ASP A 69 -22.99 -4.30 28.06
N LYS A 70 -24.16 -4.94 28.18
CA LYS A 70 -24.37 -6.11 29.06
C LYS A 70 -23.49 -7.31 28.71
N LEU A 71 -23.09 -7.43 27.43
CA LEU A 71 -22.24 -8.51 26.93
C LEU A 71 -20.74 -8.20 27.07
N SER A 72 -20.39 -7.04 27.64
CA SER A 72 -19.02 -6.57 27.80
C SER A 72 -18.56 -6.64 29.26
N ILE A 73 -17.25 -6.50 29.45
CA ILE A 73 -16.60 -6.36 30.76
C ILE A 73 -17.15 -5.17 31.58
N SER A 74 -17.84 -4.20 30.94
CA SER A 74 -18.46 -3.08 31.66
C SER A 74 -19.56 -3.56 32.61
N ASN A 75 -20.24 -4.67 32.31
CA ASN A 75 -21.28 -5.29 33.15
C ASN A 75 -20.74 -5.99 34.41
N ILE A 76 -19.43 -6.20 34.50
CA ILE A 76 -18.82 -6.84 35.67
C ILE A 76 -18.73 -5.84 36.82
N GLU A 77 -19.19 -6.30 37.99
CA GLU A 77 -19.11 -5.57 39.25
C GLU A 77 -17.66 -5.28 39.66
N ARG A 78 -17.44 -4.16 40.36
CA ARG A 78 -16.11 -3.78 40.82
C ARG A 78 -15.61 -4.78 41.86
N GLY A 79 -14.36 -5.23 41.73
CA GLY A 79 -13.73 -6.19 42.63
C GLY A 79 -14.16 -7.65 42.43
N SER A 80 -14.98 -7.96 41.43
CA SER A 80 -15.46 -9.34 41.18
C SER A 80 -14.33 -10.29 40.78
N GLU A 81 -14.39 -11.54 41.23
CA GLU A 81 -13.45 -12.60 40.80
C GLU A 81 -13.57 -12.94 39.31
N ARG A 82 -14.66 -12.52 38.64
CA ARG A 82 -14.86 -12.75 37.20
C ARG A 82 -13.77 -12.14 36.32
N PHE A 83 -13.06 -11.12 36.81
CA PHE A 83 -11.91 -10.53 36.10
C PHE A 83 -10.76 -11.53 35.87
N TRP A 84 -10.63 -12.57 36.71
CA TRP A 84 -9.68 -13.66 36.48
C TRP A 84 -9.95 -14.40 35.17
N THR A 85 -11.22 -14.56 34.80
CA THR A 85 -11.57 -15.16 33.50
C THR A 85 -11.03 -14.33 32.35
N HIS A 86 -11.21 -13.00 32.39
CA HIS A 86 -10.69 -12.10 31.35
C HIS A 86 -9.16 -12.11 31.29
N LEU A 87 -8.50 -12.22 32.44
CA LEU A 87 -7.05 -12.36 32.52
C LEU A 87 -6.57 -13.64 31.84
N VAL A 88 -7.14 -14.79 32.19
CA VAL A 88 -6.78 -16.09 31.60
C VAL A 88 -7.05 -16.08 30.09
N MET A 89 -8.18 -15.52 29.67
CA MET A 89 -8.50 -15.37 28.25
C MET A 89 -7.50 -14.45 27.52
N ALA A 90 -7.01 -13.39 28.15
CA ALA A 90 -5.97 -12.53 27.56
C ALA A 90 -4.66 -13.28 27.31
N TYR A 91 -4.26 -14.19 28.21
CA TYR A 91 -3.13 -15.10 27.98
C TYR A 91 -3.41 -16.05 26.81
N ALA A 92 -4.57 -16.70 26.79
CA ALA A 92 -4.94 -17.62 25.72
C ALA A 92 -4.93 -16.93 24.34
N PHE A 93 -5.52 -15.73 24.24
CA PHE A 93 -5.54 -14.94 23.01
C PHE A 93 -4.13 -14.49 22.59
N THR A 94 -3.30 -14.06 23.54
CA THR A 94 -1.92 -13.64 23.28
C THR A 94 -1.09 -14.81 22.77
N PHE A 95 -1.09 -15.95 23.46
CA PHE A 95 -0.32 -17.13 23.06
C PHE A 95 -0.77 -17.68 21.70
N TRP A 96 -2.08 -17.75 21.45
CA TRP A 96 -2.59 -18.16 20.14
C TRP A 96 -2.14 -17.21 19.03
N THR A 97 -2.28 -15.90 19.25
CA THR A 97 -1.87 -14.88 18.28
C THR A 97 -0.38 -14.98 17.97
N CYS A 98 0.48 -15.07 18.99
CA CYS A 98 1.92 -15.24 18.81
C CYS A 98 2.27 -16.55 18.09
N PHE A 99 1.60 -17.65 18.42
CA PHE A 99 1.80 -18.93 17.74
C PHE A 99 1.48 -18.85 16.24
N VAL A 100 0.32 -18.28 15.89
CA VAL A 100 -0.08 -18.09 14.48
C VAL A 100 0.89 -17.17 13.77
N LEU A 101 1.27 -16.04 14.37
CA LEU A 101 2.24 -15.10 13.79
C LEU A 101 3.60 -15.76 13.57
N MET A 102 4.08 -16.57 14.51
CA MET A 102 5.36 -17.28 14.37
C MET A 102 5.33 -18.26 13.20
N LYS A 103 4.29 -19.11 13.12
CA LYS A 103 4.13 -20.11 12.06
C LYS A 103 4.00 -19.47 10.69
N GLU A 104 3.33 -18.33 10.65
CA GLU A 104 3.14 -17.61 9.42
C GLU A 104 4.41 -16.85 8.99
N TYR A 105 5.16 -16.27 9.92
CA TYR A 105 6.46 -15.65 9.62
C TYR A 105 7.42 -16.69 9.03
N GLU A 106 7.48 -17.88 9.63
CA GLU A 106 8.24 -19.02 9.12
C GLU A 106 7.83 -19.37 7.68
N LYS A 107 6.51 -19.46 7.41
CA LYS A 107 5.99 -19.76 6.07
C LYS A 107 6.28 -18.66 5.05
N VAL A 108 6.09 -17.39 5.39
CA VAL A 108 6.35 -16.29 4.45
C VAL A 108 7.86 -16.17 4.16
N ALA A 109 8.71 -16.42 5.17
CA ALA A 109 10.16 -16.47 4.97
C ALA A 109 10.57 -17.59 4.00
N SER A 110 10.02 -18.80 4.15
CA SER A 110 10.32 -19.91 3.23
C SER A 110 9.77 -19.68 1.83
N MET A 111 8.57 -19.10 1.71
CA MET A 111 8.00 -18.69 0.41
C MET A 111 8.89 -17.68 -0.30
N ARG A 112 9.37 -16.65 0.42
CA ARG A 112 10.30 -15.65 -0.13
C ARG A 112 11.58 -16.30 -0.64
N LEU A 113 12.22 -17.13 0.17
CA LEU A 113 13.48 -17.77 -0.23
C LEU A 113 13.28 -18.69 -1.45
N SER A 114 12.20 -19.47 -1.46
CA SER A 114 11.87 -20.35 -2.60
C SER A 114 11.59 -19.55 -3.87
N PHE A 115 10.87 -18.43 -3.75
CA PHE A 115 10.59 -17.53 -4.87
C PHE A 115 11.87 -16.89 -5.42
N LEU A 116 12.76 -16.40 -4.54
CA LEU A 116 14.03 -15.81 -4.98
C LEU A 116 14.94 -16.83 -5.67
N GLN A 117 14.87 -18.12 -5.32
CA GLN A 117 15.57 -19.19 -6.03
C GLN A 117 14.99 -19.45 -7.43
N SER A 118 13.66 -19.53 -7.55
CA SER A 118 12.98 -19.84 -8.82
C SER A 118 12.87 -18.66 -9.78
N GLU A 119 13.02 -17.44 -9.27
CA GLU A 119 12.87 -16.22 -10.05
C GLU A 119 13.87 -16.13 -11.21
N GLN A 120 13.40 -15.62 -12.34
CA GLN A 120 14.23 -15.41 -13.54
C GLN A 120 15.35 -14.38 -13.30
N ARG A 121 16.28 -14.31 -14.26
CA ARG A 121 17.33 -13.29 -14.28
C ARG A 121 16.71 -11.90 -14.34
N ARG A 122 17.01 -11.08 -13.35
CA ARG A 122 16.65 -9.65 -13.32
C ARG A 122 17.88 -8.80 -12.98
N PRO A 123 17.97 -7.55 -13.46
CA PRO A 123 19.18 -6.73 -13.31
C PRO A 123 19.45 -6.28 -11.87
N ASP A 124 18.42 -6.21 -11.02
CA ASP A 124 18.51 -5.87 -9.59
C ASP A 124 19.30 -6.92 -8.78
N GLN A 125 19.27 -8.19 -9.19
CA GLN A 125 20.01 -9.26 -8.53
C GLN A 125 21.54 -9.08 -8.63
N PHE A 126 22.01 -8.31 -9.63
CA PHE A 126 23.43 -8.08 -9.92
C PHE A 126 23.89 -6.65 -9.63
N THR A 127 22.98 -5.76 -9.25
CA THR A 127 23.23 -4.32 -9.22
C THR A 127 23.04 -3.74 -7.83
N VAL A 128 23.99 -2.89 -7.43
CA VAL A 128 23.99 -2.18 -6.17
C VAL A 128 23.90 -0.69 -6.47
N LEU A 129 23.01 0.01 -5.79
CA LEU A 129 22.97 1.47 -5.81
C LEU A 129 23.99 2.00 -4.81
N VAL A 130 24.95 2.76 -5.31
CA VAL A 130 25.98 3.46 -4.53
C VAL A 130 25.56 4.92 -4.41
N ARG A 131 25.51 5.45 -3.19
CA ARG A 131 25.18 6.85 -2.90
C ARG A 131 26.29 7.54 -2.12
N ASN A 132 26.33 8.86 -2.26
CA ASN A 132 27.29 9.72 -1.59
C ASN A 132 28.73 9.33 -1.91
N VAL A 133 29.02 9.20 -3.21
CA VAL A 133 30.39 9.09 -3.72
C VAL A 133 31.14 10.38 -3.35
N PRO A 134 32.32 10.32 -2.72
CA PRO A 134 33.09 11.50 -2.37
C PRO A 134 33.47 12.27 -3.64
N SER A 135 33.43 13.60 -3.56
CA SER A 135 33.86 14.45 -4.66
C SER A 135 35.38 14.51 -4.69
N ASP A 136 35.96 14.22 -5.85
CA ASP A 136 37.37 14.37 -6.15
C ASP A 136 37.54 15.53 -7.16
N PRO A 137 38.46 16.49 -6.94
CA PRO A 137 38.73 17.55 -7.92
C PRO A 137 39.41 17.05 -9.20
N ASP A 138 40.11 15.92 -9.15
CA ASP A 138 40.95 15.42 -10.24
C ASP A 138 40.27 14.32 -11.07
N GLU A 139 39.25 13.65 -10.53
CA GLU A 139 38.49 12.57 -11.18
C GLU A 139 36.99 12.89 -11.30
N SER A 140 36.39 12.48 -12.42
CA SER A 140 34.93 12.47 -12.53
C SER A 140 34.32 11.38 -11.64
N ILE A 141 33.04 11.54 -11.26
CA ILE A 141 32.31 10.53 -10.47
C ILE A 141 32.35 9.14 -11.14
N SER A 142 32.34 9.11 -12.47
CA SER A 142 32.43 7.86 -13.24
C SER A 142 33.79 7.17 -13.04
N GLU A 143 34.88 7.93 -13.16
CA GLU A 143 36.25 7.45 -12.98
C GLU A 143 36.49 7.01 -11.53
N SER A 144 36.05 7.81 -10.55
CA SER A 144 36.20 7.44 -9.13
C SER A 144 35.44 6.16 -8.78
N VAL A 145 34.23 5.96 -9.32
CA VAL A 145 33.49 4.71 -9.13
C VAL A 145 34.23 3.54 -9.78
N GLU A 146 34.70 3.70 -11.02
CA GLU A 146 35.45 2.66 -11.71
C GLU A 146 36.73 2.28 -10.97
N HIS A 147 37.55 3.27 -10.61
CA HIS A 147 38.79 3.08 -9.85
C HIS A 147 38.51 2.40 -8.50
N TYR A 148 37.52 2.88 -7.74
CA TYR A 148 37.18 2.31 -6.44
C TYR A 148 36.78 0.84 -6.53
N PHE A 149 35.93 0.46 -7.48
CA PHE A 149 35.44 -0.91 -7.59
C PHE A 149 36.43 -1.85 -8.30
N LEU A 150 37.30 -1.36 -9.17
CA LEU A 150 38.40 -2.15 -9.72
C LEU A 150 39.44 -2.50 -8.64
N VAL A 151 39.70 -1.60 -7.70
CA VAL A 151 40.66 -1.86 -6.61
C VAL A 151 40.05 -2.75 -5.53
N ASN A 152 38.83 -2.47 -5.09
CA ASN A 152 38.22 -3.17 -3.95
C ASN A 152 37.45 -4.45 -4.34
N HIS A 153 36.99 -4.57 -5.59
CA HIS A 153 36.21 -5.71 -6.09
C HIS A 153 36.67 -6.18 -7.49
N PRO A 154 37.99 -6.41 -7.71
CA PRO A 154 38.60 -6.57 -9.04
C PRO A 154 37.96 -7.68 -9.90
N ASP A 155 37.70 -8.85 -9.30
CA ASP A 155 37.24 -10.02 -10.05
C ASP A 155 35.75 -9.96 -10.36
N HIS A 156 34.97 -9.23 -9.56
CA HIS A 156 33.51 -9.22 -9.61
C HIS A 156 32.91 -7.98 -10.28
N TYR A 157 33.61 -6.85 -10.29
CA TYR A 157 33.14 -5.63 -10.95
C TYR A 157 32.93 -5.88 -12.46
N LEU A 158 31.82 -5.38 -13.00
CA LEU A 158 31.46 -5.54 -14.42
C LEU A 158 31.33 -4.20 -15.15
N THR A 159 30.50 -3.31 -14.62
CA THR A 159 30.21 -1.99 -15.21
C THR A 159 29.49 -1.14 -14.17
N HIS A 160 29.46 0.17 -14.39
CA HIS A 160 28.61 1.08 -13.64
C HIS A 160 27.82 2.00 -14.57
N GLN A 161 26.77 2.62 -14.04
CA GLN A 161 25.97 3.65 -14.70
C GLN A 161 25.77 4.79 -13.70
N VAL A 162 26.30 5.97 -14.04
CA VAL A 162 26.16 7.16 -13.20
C VAL A 162 24.75 7.73 -13.30
N VAL A 163 24.28 8.30 -12.19
CA VAL A 163 22.99 8.97 -12.09
C VAL A 163 23.11 10.43 -12.53
N TYR A 164 22.22 10.86 -13.41
CA TYR A 164 22.11 12.24 -13.85
C TYR A 164 20.85 12.89 -13.29
N ASN A 165 20.94 14.18 -12.95
CA ASN A 165 19.77 15.01 -12.69
C ASN A 165 19.08 15.36 -14.01
N ALA A 166 18.11 14.53 -14.38
CA ALA A 166 17.33 14.69 -15.60
C ALA A 166 15.88 15.13 -15.33
N ASN A 167 15.61 15.82 -14.21
CA ASN A 167 14.24 16.21 -13.82
C ASN A 167 13.61 17.17 -14.83
N ASP A 168 14.29 18.27 -15.16
CA ASP A 168 13.79 19.26 -16.13
C ASP A 168 13.60 18.63 -17.52
N LEU A 169 14.53 17.74 -17.90
CA LEU A 169 14.46 16.98 -19.14
C LEU A 169 13.28 15.99 -19.15
N ALA A 170 13.00 15.32 -18.02
CA ALA A 170 11.85 14.44 -17.88
C ALA A 170 10.53 15.22 -18.00
N ASP A 171 10.45 16.41 -17.40
CA ASP A 171 9.28 17.29 -17.52
C ASP A 171 9.04 17.75 -18.96
N LEU A 172 10.11 18.08 -19.71
CA LEU A 172 10.02 18.40 -21.13
C LEU A 172 9.56 17.22 -21.99
N VAL A 173 10.06 16.02 -21.73
CA VAL A 173 9.65 14.81 -22.47
C VAL A 173 8.21 14.42 -22.17
N GLU A 174 7.78 14.52 -20.91
CA GLU A 174 6.37 14.31 -20.55
C GLU A 174 5.45 15.34 -21.24
N LYS A 175 5.89 16.60 -21.31
CA LYS A 175 5.19 17.66 -22.06
C LYS A 175 5.15 17.38 -23.56
N LYS A 176 6.23 16.89 -24.17
CA LYS A 176 6.28 16.45 -25.58
C LYS A 176 5.26 15.32 -25.81
N ARG A 177 5.25 14.29 -24.95
CA ARG A 177 4.30 13.17 -25.05
C ARG A 177 2.86 13.65 -24.97
N SER A 178 2.52 14.52 -24.01
CA SER A 178 1.17 15.08 -23.93
C SER A 178 0.79 15.90 -25.18
N THR A 179 1.73 16.65 -25.74
CA THR A 179 1.54 17.45 -26.96
C THR A 179 1.36 16.54 -28.19
N GLN A 180 2.12 15.45 -28.28
CA GLN A 180 1.98 14.43 -29.33
C GLN A 180 0.58 13.81 -29.32
N ASN A 181 0.05 13.47 -28.14
CA ASN A 181 -1.30 12.93 -28.04
C ASN A 181 -2.37 13.93 -28.54
N TRP A 182 -2.15 15.23 -28.35
CA TRP A 182 -3.01 16.27 -28.94
C TRP A 182 -2.85 16.36 -30.45
N LEU A 183 -1.64 16.24 -31.00
CA LEU A 183 -1.43 16.19 -32.45
C LEU A 183 -2.17 15.01 -33.08
N ASP A 184 -1.97 13.81 -32.53
CA ASP A 184 -2.61 12.58 -33.02
C ASP A 184 -4.14 12.71 -33.00
N TYR A 185 -4.70 13.37 -31.98
CA TYR A 185 -6.12 13.68 -31.92
C TYR A 185 -6.62 14.51 -33.10
N TYR A 186 -5.94 15.63 -33.37
CA TYR A 186 -6.39 16.57 -34.39
C TYR A 186 -6.19 15.98 -35.79
N GLN A 187 -5.14 15.17 -35.99
CA GLN A 187 -4.97 14.38 -37.19
C GLN A 187 -6.10 13.36 -37.37
N LEU A 188 -6.44 12.56 -36.35
CA LEU A 188 -7.55 11.61 -36.42
C LEU A 188 -8.89 12.31 -36.66
N LYS A 189 -9.10 13.49 -36.07
CA LYS A 189 -10.30 14.30 -36.29
C LYS A 189 -10.40 14.79 -37.74
N TYR A 190 -9.28 15.18 -38.35
CA TYR A 190 -9.21 15.57 -39.75
C TYR A 190 -9.39 14.37 -40.69
N THR A 191 -8.78 13.22 -40.41
CA THR A 191 -8.97 11.99 -41.20
C THR A 191 -10.43 11.55 -41.23
N ARG A 192 -11.18 11.75 -40.13
CA ARG A 192 -12.62 11.43 -40.07
C ARG A 192 -13.51 12.44 -40.80
N ASN A 193 -13.06 13.68 -40.94
CA ASN A 193 -13.80 14.75 -41.62
C ASN A 193 -12.82 15.66 -42.37
N GLN A 194 -12.58 15.32 -43.64
CA GLN A 194 -11.59 15.98 -44.49
C GLN A 194 -12.03 17.37 -44.97
N ASP A 195 -13.31 17.71 -44.81
CA ASP A 195 -13.90 18.94 -45.35
C ASP A 195 -13.34 20.22 -44.69
N GLN A 196 -12.89 20.13 -43.43
CA GLN A 196 -12.36 21.29 -42.69
C GLN A 196 -11.19 20.90 -41.78
N ARG A 197 -10.05 21.58 -41.96
CA ARG A 197 -8.91 21.48 -41.04
C ARG A 197 -9.27 22.02 -39.65
N PRO A 198 -8.96 21.29 -38.57
CA PRO A 198 -9.31 21.69 -37.21
C PRO A 198 -8.52 22.94 -36.79
N ARG A 199 -9.23 23.94 -36.24
CA ARG A 199 -8.62 25.18 -35.71
C ARG A 199 -8.77 25.27 -34.20
N ILE A 200 -7.74 25.78 -33.52
CA ILE A 200 -7.74 26.07 -32.07
C ILE A 200 -7.45 27.54 -31.83
N LYS A 201 -7.72 28.03 -30.62
CA LYS A 201 -7.25 29.33 -30.17
C LYS A 201 -6.07 29.15 -29.21
N THR A 202 -5.07 30.03 -29.30
CA THR A 202 -3.79 29.92 -28.58
C THR A 202 -3.83 30.30 -27.09
N GLY A 203 -4.89 30.93 -26.61
CA GLY A 203 -4.99 31.42 -25.23
C GLY A 203 -5.45 30.37 -24.21
N PHE A 204 -5.59 30.79 -22.96
CA PHE A 204 -5.90 29.93 -21.82
C PHE A 204 -7.15 29.05 -22.07
N LEU A 205 -6.97 27.73 -21.97
CA LEU A 205 -8.00 26.70 -22.20
C LEU A 205 -8.71 26.80 -23.57
N GLY A 206 -8.09 27.45 -24.57
CA GLY A 206 -8.67 27.63 -25.90
C GLY A 206 -9.80 28.67 -25.97
N LEU A 207 -9.97 29.50 -24.94
CA LEU A 207 -11.05 30.50 -24.85
C LEU A 207 -10.69 31.83 -25.54
N TRP A 208 -9.41 32.21 -25.51
CA TRP A 208 -8.88 33.51 -25.95
C TRP A 208 -7.77 33.29 -27.00
N GLY A 209 -7.37 34.33 -27.73
CA GLY A 209 -6.26 34.26 -28.69
C GLY A 209 -6.66 34.03 -30.15
N GLU A 210 -5.66 34.06 -31.01
CA GLU A 210 -5.79 33.92 -32.46
C GLU A 210 -6.19 32.49 -32.86
N LYS A 211 -7.04 32.37 -33.88
CA LYS A 211 -7.47 31.07 -34.43
C LYS A 211 -6.42 30.54 -35.39
N VAL A 212 -5.66 29.54 -34.96
CA VAL A 212 -4.60 28.89 -35.75
C VAL A 212 -5.00 27.47 -36.13
N ASP A 213 -4.38 26.93 -37.18
CA ASP A 213 -4.49 25.51 -37.52
C ASP A 213 -3.92 24.67 -36.37
N ALA A 214 -4.69 23.71 -35.89
CA ALA A 214 -4.31 22.91 -34.73
C ALA A 214 -3.16 21.96 -35.04
N ILE A 215 -3.16 21.36 -36.24
CA ILE A 215 -2.14 20.40 -36.63
C ILE A 215 -0.82 21.13 -36.78
N ASP A 216 -0.79 22.21 -37.56
CA ASP A 216 0.45 22.96 -37.82
C ASP A 216 0.99 23.60 -36.52
N HIS A 217 0.11 24.05 -35.61
CA HIS A 217 0.52 24.57 -34.30
C HIS A 217 1.20 23.50 -33.42
N TYR A 218 0.59 22.32 -33.30
CA TYR A 218 1.17 21.24 -32.48
C TYR A 218 2.43 20.65 -33.11
N VAL A 219 2.53 20.57 -34.43
CA VAL A 219 3.78 20.21 -35.13
C VAL A 219 4.89 21.19 -34.75
N ALA A 220 4.65 22.50 -34.87
CA ALA A 220 5.63 23.52 -34.52
C ALA A 220 6.02 23.51 -33.03
N GLU A 221 5.06 23.29 -32.12
CA GLU A 221 5.35 23.18 -30.69
C GLU A 221 6.15 21.89 -30.38
N ILE A 222 5.90 20.78 -31.08
CA ILE A 222 6.69 19.55 -30.94
C ILE A 222 8.10 19.75 -31.46
N GLU A 223 8.30 20.42 -32.59
CA GLU A 223 9.62 20.79 -33.11
C GLU A 223 10.39 21.65 -32.10
N LYS A 224 9.74 22.68 -31.55
CA LYS A 224 10.32 23.52 -30.50
C LYS A 224 10.67 22.71 -29.24
N LEU A 225 9.80 21.80 -28.81
CA LEU A 225 10.07 20.93 -27.66
C LEU A 225 11.23 19.96 -27.95
N ASN A 226 11.33 19.44 -29.18
CA ASN A 226 12.45 18.60 -29.60
C ASN A 226 13.78 19.36 -29.53
N ASP A 227 13.80 20.61 -30.01
CA ASP A 227 14.99 21.46 -29.92
C ASP A 227 15.40 21.71 -28.46
N GLN A 228 14.43 22.05 -27.59
CA GLN A 228 14.66 22.22 -26.16
C GLN A 228 15.15 20.94 -25.48
N ILE A 229 14.57 19.79 -25.83
CA ILE A 229 14.98 18.47 -25.33
C ILE A 229 16.41 18.18 -25.77
N MET A 230 16.77 18.42 -27.03
CA MET A 230 18.14 18.21 -27.51
C MET A 230 19.15 19.13 -26.83
N GLU A 231 18.80 20.38 -26.59
CA GLU A 231 19.64 21.34 -25.87
C GLU A 231 19.85 20.92 -24.41
N GLU A 232 18.77 20.63 -23.68
CA GLU A 232 18.85 20.18 -22.29
C GLU A 232 19.55 18.82 -22.17
N ARG A 233 19.38 17.90 -23.14
CA ARG A 233 20.15 16.64 -23.18
C ARG A 233 21.66 16.89 -23.31
N LYS A 234 22.08 17.80 -24.20
CA LYS A 234 23.48 18.17 -24.36
C LYS A 234 24.02 18.81 -23.09
N LYS A 235 23.22 19.66 -22.44
CA LYS A 235 23.55 20.29 -21.17
C LYS A 235 23.73 19.26 -20.06
N VAL A 236 22.78 18.35 -19.85
CA VAL A 236 22.87 17.31 -18.80
C VAL A 236 24.06 16.37 -18.99
N LYS A 237 24.44 16.06 -20.24
CA LYS A 237 25.63 15.22 -20.53
C LYS A 237 26.96 15.95 -20.37
N LYS A 238 27.00 17.27 -20.56
CA LYS A 238 28.21 18.09 -20.53
C LYS A 238 28.45 18.77 -19.17
N ASP A 239 27.39 19.04 -18.42
CA ASP A 239 27.46 19.74 -17.15
C ASP A 239 27.77 18.76 -16.02
N ASP A 240 28.99 18.86 -15.47
CA ASP A 240 29.42 18.05 -14.33
C ASP A 240 28.53 18.26 -13.09
N LYS A 241 27.86 19.42 -12.97
CA LYS A 241 26.92 19.67 -11.86
C LYS A 241 25.62 18.87 -11.98
N SER A 242 25.29 18.42 -13.19
CA SER A 242 24.12 17.56 -13.44
C SER A 242 24.42 16.10 -13.10
N VAL A 243 25.69 15.74 -12.86
CA VAL A 243 26.10 14.40 -12.42
C VAL A 243 25.92 14.31 -10.91
N MET A 244 25.07 13.38 -10.47
CA MET A 244 24.84 13.17 -9.04
C MET A 244 25.95 12.27 -8.47
N PRO A 245 26.37 12.44 -7.19
CA PRO A 245 27.30 11.55 -6.51
C PRO A 245 26.64 10.21 -6.14
N ALA A 246 26.09 9.54 -7.15
CA ALA A 246 25.40 8.26 -7.07
C ALA A 246 25.57 7.48 -8.38
N ALA A 247 25.68 6.16 -8.28
CA ALA A 247 25.81 5.28 -9.44
C ALA A 247 25.17 3.91 -9.16
N PHE A 248 24.67 3.29 -10.22
CA PHE A 248 24.32 1.87 -10.22
C PHE A 248 25.55 1.07 -10.62
N VAL A 249 26.04 0.22 -9.73
CA VAL A 249 27.22 -0.62 -9.94
C VAL A 249 26.79 -2.06 -10.12
N SER A 250 27.12 -2.64 -11.26
CA SER A 250 26.75 -4.01 -11.62
C SER A 250 27.95 -4.94 -11.50
N PHE A 251 27.68 -6.16 -11.02
CA PHE A 251 28.66 -7.21 -10.79
C PHE A 251 28.44 -8.39 -11.74
N LYS A 252 29.49 -9.18 -11.97
CA LYS A 252 29.46 -10.41 -12.79
C LYS A 252 28.60 -11.52 -12.15
N THR A 253 28.50 -11.50 -10.83
CA THR A 253 27.89 -12.56 -10.00
C THR A 253 26.94 -11.93 -8.98
N ARG A 254 25.81 -12.58 -8.67
CA ARG A 254 24.93 -12.16 -7.57
C ARG A 254 25.64 -12.21 -6.24
N TRP A 255 26.57 -13.16 -6.07
CA TRP A 255 27.39 -13.24 -4.86
C TRP A 255 28.18 -11.95 -4.62
N GLY A 256 28.87 -11.43 -5.64
CA GLY A 256 29.62 -10.17 -5.57
C GLY A 256 28.74 -8.97 -5.23
N ALA A 257 27.56 -8.86 -5.86
CA ALA A 257 26.58 -7.84 -5.52
C ALA A 257 26.09 -7.96 -4.06
N ALA A 258 25.84 -9.19 -3.61
CA ALA A 258 25.39 -9.47 -2.25
C ALA A 258 26.43 -9.12 -1.18
N VAL A 259 27.71 -9.32 -1.46
CA VAL A 259 28.81 -8.87 -0.59
C VAL A 259 28.83 -7.35 -0.53
N CYS A 260 28.86 -6.68 -1.69
CA CYS A 260 28.92 -5.21 -1.77
C CYS A 260 27.73 -4.52 -1.06
N ALA A 261 26.51 -5.00 -1.28
CA ALA A 261 25.31 -4.40 -0.69
C ALA A 261 25.16 -4.61 0.83
N GLN A 262 25.92 -5.53 1.43
CA GLN A 262 25.79 -5.89 2.85
C GLN A 262 26.99 -5.48 3.71
N THR A 263 28.09 -5.01 3.12
CA THR A 263 29.30 -4.61 3.83
C THR A 263 29.51 -3.09 3.83
N GLN A 264 30.11 -2.60 4.90
CA GLN A 264 30.59 -1.21 4.99
C GLN A 264 31.80 -1.06 4.06
N GLN A 265 31.74 -0.12 3.12
CA GLN A 265 32.76 0.05 2.08
C GLN A 265 33.96 0.89 2.54
N SER A 266 33.73 2.00 3.24
CA SER A 266 34.78 2.95 3.62
C SER A 266 34.86 3.17 5.14
N ARG A 267 35.93 3.84 5.61
CA ARG A 267 36.09 4.26 7.02
C ARG A 267 34.96 5.20 7.47
N ASN A 268 34.46 6.04 6.57
CA ASN A 268 33.38 6.97 6.87
C ASN A 268 32.02 6.29 6.62
N PRO A 269 31.16 6.10 7.64
CA PRO A 269 29.86 5.45 7.48
C PRO A 269 28.85 6.27 6.68
N THR A 270 29.19 7.47 6.20
CA THR A 270 28.32 8.29 5.34
C THR A 270 28.75 8.33 3.88
N GLU A 271 29.91 7.80 3.52
CA GLU A 271 30.43 7.77 2.13
C GLU A 271 30.40 6.35 1.57
N TRP A 272 30.30 6.25 0.24
CA TRP A 272 30.21 4.95 -0.46
C TRP A 272 29.09 4.07 0.08
N LEU A 273 27.92 4.67 0.29
CA LEU A 273 26.76 3.98 0.85
C LEU A 273 26.18 3.02 -0.17
N THR A 274 26.26 1.73 0.10
CA THR A 274 25.72 0.68 -0.77
C THR A 274 24.35 0.23 -0.28
N GLU A 275 23.39 0.17 -1.20
CA GLU A 275 22.11 -0.47 -1.00
C GLU A 275 21.74 -1.31 -2.22
N TRP A 276 20.93 -2.35 -2.06
CA TRP A 276 20.41 -3.10 -3.20
C TRP A 276 19.69 -2.16 -4.16
N ALA A 277 20.06 -2.20 -5.44
CA ALA A 277 19.33 -1.44 -6.45
C ALA A 277 17.92 -2.03 -6.55
N PRO A 278 16.86 -1.21 -6.49
CA PRO A 278 15.52 -1.69 -6.82
C PRO A 278 15.46 -2.09 -8.30
N GLU A 279 14.42 -2.80 -8.69
CA GLU A 279 14.22 -3.13 -10.10
C GLU A 279 14.12 -1.84 -10.94
N ALA A 280 14.63 -1.84 -12.17
CA ALA A 280 14.68 -0.63 -13.01
C ALA A 280 13.31 0.06 -13.19
N ARG A 281 12.20 -0.70 -13.17
CA ARG A 281 10.83 -0.17 -13.20
C ARG A 281 10.33 0.40 -11.86
N GLU A 282 10.93 -0.03 -10.75
CA GLU A 282 10.60 0.41 -9.39
C GLU A 282 11.39 1.67 -8.98
N VAL A 283 12.48 1.99 -9.68
CA VAL A 283 13.30 3.19 -9.41
C VAL A 283 12.44 4.45 -9.58
N PHE A 284 12.31 5.22 -8.51
CA PHE A 284 11.69 6.54 -8.54
C PHE A 284 12.77 7.60 -8.84
N TRP A 285 13.01 7.81 -10.13
CA TRP A 285 14.14 8.59 -10.67
C TRP A 285 14.25 10.01 -10.12
N SER A 286 13.14 10.71 -9.91
CA SER A 286 13.16 12.11 -9.46
C SER A 286 13.84 12.30 -8.10
N ASN A 287 13.81 11.27 -7.23
CA ASN A 287 14.43 11.34 -5.91
C ASN A 287 15.93 11.00 -5.90
N LEU A 288 16.46 10.44 -6.99
CA LEU A 288 17.91 10.18 -7.12
C LEU A 288 18.71 11.48 -7.25
N ALA A 289 18.07 12.56 -7.72
CA ALA A 289 18.67 13.90 -7.83
C ALA A 289 18.79 14.63 -6.49
N ILE A 290 18.37 14.03 -5.37
CA ILE A 290 18.41 14.67 -4.06
C ILE A 290 19.76 14.41 -3.37
N PRO A 291 20.51 15.45 -2.98
CA PRO A 291 21.77 15.27 -2.24
C PRO A 291 21.54 14.55 -0.90
N TYR A 292 22.42 13.60 -0.58
CA TYR A 292 22.29 12.73 0.61
C TYR A 292 22.15 13.53 1.93
N VAL A 293 22.98 14.57 2.10
CA VAL A 293 22.95 15.46 3.29
C VAL A 293 21.60 16.14 3.50
N SER A 294 20.86 16.44 2.42
CA SER A 294 19.54 17.09 2.51
C SER A 294 18.42 16.14 2.95
N LEU A 295 18.61 14.82 2.85
CA LEU A 295 17.60 13.83 3.19
C LEU A 295 17.20 13.91 4.67
N THR A 296 18.15 14.16 5.56
CA THR A 296 17.88 14.28 7.01
C THR A 296 16.96 15.46 7.30
N VAL A 297 17.21 16.62 6.68
CA VAL A 297 16.40 17.83 6.84
C VAL A 297 15.00 17.61 6.26
N ARG A 298 14.89 17.06 5.04
CA ARG A 298 13.60 16.74 4.41
C ARG A 298 12.76 15.79 5.26
N ARG A 299 13.39 14.74 5.81
CA ARG A 299 12.74 13.81 6.74
C ARG A 299 12.26 14.55 7.98
N LEU A 300 13.10 15.37 8.63
CA LEU A 300 12.69 16.14 9.81
C LEU A 300 11.47 17.03 9.53
N ILE A 301 11.49 17.79 8.42
CA ILE A 301 10.36 18.63 7.99
C ILE A 301 9.08 17.78 7.84
N MET A 302 9.17 16.60 7.20
CA MET A 302 8.01 15.73 7.04
C MET A 302 7.53 15.08 8.34
N HIS A 303 8.39 14.86 9.34
CA HIS A 303 7.96 14.41 10.67
C HIS A 303 7.19 15.50 11.40
N VAL A 304 7.66 16.75 11.34
CA VAL A 304 6.99 17.92 11.92
C VAL A 304 5.65 18.18 11.20
N ALA A 305 5.63 18.15 9.87
CA ALA A 305 4.41 18.29 9.09
C ALA A 305 3.40 17.17 9.39
N PHE A 306 3.88 15.93 9.57
CA PHE A 306 3.01 14.81 9.93
C PHE A 306 2.44 14.96 11.34
N PHE A 307 3.22 15.47 12.30
CA PHE A 307 2.71 15.81 13.63
C PHE A 307 1.57 16.82 13.55
N PHE A 308 1.75 17.93 12.83
CA PHE A 308 0.69 18.93 12.66
C PHE A 308 -0.54 18.35 11.94
N LEU A 309 -0.34 17.53 10.91
CA LEU A 309 -1.42 16.83 10.25
C LEU A 309 -2.22 15.99 11.26
N THR A 310 -1.56 15.14 12.05
CA THR A 310 -2.25 14.34 13.09
C THR A 310 -2.94 15.20 14.14
N PHE A 311 -2.32 16.30 14.58
CA PHE A 311 -2.86 17.20 15.59
C PHE A 311 -4.13 17.92 15.09
N PHE A 312 -4.06 18.59 13.94
CA PHE A 312 -5.21 19.33 13.40
C PHE A 312 -6.33 18.40 12.94
N PHE A 313 -6.01 17.18 12.51
CA PHE A 313 -7.03 16.21 12.15
C PHE A 313 -7.82 15.66 13.35
N MET A 314 -7.43 15.97 14.59
CA MET A 314 -8.28 15.70 15.75
C MET A 314 -9.60 16.47 15.69
N ILE A 315 -9.67 17.63 15.01
CA ILE A 315 -10.87 18.47 14.90
C ILE A 315 -11.99 17.82 14.04
N PRO A 316 -11.71 17.27 12.84
CA PRO A 316 -12.69 16.46 12.12
C PRO A 316 -13.13 15.20 12.88
N ILE A 317 -12.21 14.50 13.55
CA ILE A 317 -12.54 13.31 14.36
C ILE A 317 -13.49 13.69 15.49
N ALA A 318 -13.17 14.78 16.17
CA ALA A 318 -13.99 15.44 17.15
C ALA A 318 -15.44 15.63 16.70
N PHE A 319 -15.61 16.25 15.54
CA PHE A 319 -16.91 16.47 14.94
C PHE A 319 -17.63 15.17 14.60
N VAL A 320 -16.93 14.17 14.03
CA VAL A 320 -17.52 12.84 13.77
C VAL A 320 -18.01 12.18 15.06
N GLN A 321 -17.26 12.30 16.16
CA GLN A 321 -17.65 11.71 17.43
C GLN A 321 -18.87 12.41 18.05
N SER A 322 -19.05 13.72 17.87
CA SER A 322 -20.27 14.39 18.31
C SER A 322 -21.49 13.93 17.52
N LEU A 323 -21.34 13.57 16.24
CA LEU A 323 -22.42 12.98 15.43
C LEU A 323 -22.79 11.55 15.85
N ALA A 324 -21.98 10.87 16.66
CA ALA A 324 -22.26 9.51 17.12
C ALA A 324 -23.17 9.48 18.37
N SER A 325 -23.42 10.61 19.03
CA SER A 325 -24.35 10.74 20.16
C SER A 325 -25.55 11.63 19.82
N ILE A 326 -26.72 11.30 20.34
CA ILE A 326 -27.97 12.04 20.06
C ILE A 326 -27.86 13.50 20.53
N GLU A 327 -27.39 13.71 21.76
CA GLU A 327 -27.14 15.04 22.33
C GLU A 327 -26.10 15.83 21.52
N GLY A 328 -25.08 15.13 21.00
CA GLY A 328 -24.06 15.73 20.15
C GLY A 328 -24.58 16.14 18.77
N ILE A 329 -25.50 15.36 18.18
CA ILE A 329 -26.18 15.72 16.92
C ILE A 329 -27.10 16.92 17.15
N GLU A 330 -27.89 16.96 18.22
CA GLU A 330 -28.79 18.09 18.51
C GLU A 330 -28.04 19.41 18.70
N LYS A 331 -26.82 19.35 19.25
CA LYS A 331 -25.93 20.49 19.48
C LYS A 331 -25.14 20.89 18.23
N SER A 332 -24.64 19.92 17.47
CA SER A 332 -23.70 20.14 16.35
C SER A 332 -24.41 20.29 15.00
N ALA A 333 -25.60 19.71 14.83
CA ALA A 333 -26.39 19.68 13.61
C ALA A 333 -27.88 19.91 13.93
N SER A 334 -28.20 21.10 14.46
CA SER A 334 -29.56 21.48 14.88
C SER A 334 -30.61 21.37 13.76
N PHE A 335 -30.21 21.43 12.50
CA PHE A 335 -31.08 21.24 11.33
C PHE A 335 -31.59 19.79 11.16
N LEU A 336 -30.95 18.81 11.80
CA LEU A 336 -31.39 17.41 11.77
C LEU A 336 -32.49 17.11 12.81
N LYS A 337 -32.76 18.01 13.76
CA LYS A 337 -33.81 17.86 14.79
C LYS A 337 -35.16 17.34 14.28
N PRO A 338 -35.79 17.96 13.24
CA PRO A 338 -37.08 17.50 12.74
C PRO A 338 -37.05 16.10 12.07
N ILE A 339 -35.85 15.61 11.70
CA ILE A 339 -35.65 14.30 11.07
C ILE A 339 -35.37 13.22 12.14
N ILE A 340 -34.76 13.61 13.26
CA ILE A 340 -34.37 12.74 14.38
C ILE A 340 -35.56 12.28 15.23
N GLU A 341 -36.69 12.99 15.21
CA GLU A 341 -37.91 12.62 15.95
C GLU A 341 -38.57 11.33 15.42
N LYS A 342 -38.16 10.82 14.25
CA LYS A 342 -38.62 9.52 13.72
C LYS A 342 -37.69 8.40 14.19
N ASP A 343 -38.19 7.49 15.04
CA ASP A 343 -37.41 6.42 15.67
C ASP A 343 -36.57 5.57 14.70
N LEU A 344 -37.12 5.23 13.53
CA LEU A 344 -36.41 4.49 12.48
C LEU A 344 -35.24 5.28 11.88
N VAL A 345 -35.45 6.58 11.62
CA VAL A 345 -34.44 7.44 10.98
C VAL A 345 -33.33 7.79 11.97
N LYS A 346 -33.69 7.97 13.25
CA LYS A 346 -32.75 8.20 14.35
C LYS A 346 -31.69 7.10 14.46
N SER A 347 -32.10 5.83 14.43
CA SER A 347 -31.19 4.69 14.53
C SER A 347 -30.22 4.62 13.34
N VAL A 348 -30.71 4.86 12.12
CA VAL A 348 -29.88 4.84 10.90
C VAL A 348 -28.87 5.98 10.89
N ILE A 349 -29.30 7.20 11.24
CA ILE A 349 -28.42 8.37 11.30
C ILE A 349 -27.32 8.15 12.36
N GLN A 350 -27.69 7.75 13.57
CA GLN A 350 -26.72 7.56 14.65
C GLN A 350 -25.72 6.43 14.36
N GLY A 351 -26.16 5.36 13.70
CA GLY A 351 -25.31 4.21 13.39
C GLY A 351 -24.36 4.44 12.20
N PHE A 352 -24.89 4.94 11.08
CA PHE A 352 -24.17 4.93 9.79
C PHE A 352 -23.51 6.27 9.46
N LEU A 353 -24.12 7.41 9.83
CA LEU A 353 -23.64 8.73 9.43
C LEU A 353 -22.21 9.02 9.92
N PRO A 354 -21.84 8.75 11.18
CA PRO A 354 -20.47 9.02 11.65
C PRO A 354 -19.43 8.25 10.84
N GLY A 355 -19.71 6.98 10.51
CA GLY A 355 -18.82 6.15 9.71
C GLY A 355 -18.62 6.69 8.29
N ILE A 356 -19.70 7.15 7.65
CA ILE A 356 -19.64 7.75 6.30
C ILE A 356 -18.86 9.07 6.34
N VAL A 357 -19.16 9.96 7.29
CA VAL A 357 -18.49 11.26 7.41
C VAL A 357 -17.00 11.06 7.69
N LEU A 358 -16.64 10.11 8.56
CA LEU A 358 -15.24 9.76 8.81
C LEU A 358 -14.52 9.30 7.56
N LYS A 359 -15.17 8.44 6.77
CA LYS A 359 -14.62 7.94 5.50
C LYS A 359 -14.40 9.08 4.49
N LEU A 360 -15.32 10.04 4.42
CA LEU A 360 -15.18 11.22 3.56
C LEU A 360 -13.99 12.09 3.96
N PHE A 361 -13.74 12.31 5.25
CA PHE A 361 -12.55 13.05 5.69
C PHE A 361 -11.25 12.32 5.34
N ILE A 362 -11.23 10.98 5.46
CA ILE A 362 -10.01 10.18 5.30
C ILE A 362 -9.71 9.83 3.83
N ILE A 363 -10.65 10.00 2.89
CA ILE A 363 -10.48 9.57 1.49
C ILE A 363 -9.27 10.18 0.79
N PHE A 364 -8.90 11.42 1.12
CA PHE A 364 -7.75 12.13 0.52
C PHE A 364 -6.42 11.86 1.25
N LEU A 365 -6.50 11.30 2.47
CA LEU A 365 -5.34 11.16 3.34
C LEU A 365 -4.24 10.26 2.74
N PRO A 366 -4.53 9.07 2.16
CA PRO A 366 -3.48 8.25 1.55
C PRO A 366 -2.68 9.01 0.48
N SER A 367 -3.35 9.83 -0.34
CA SER A 367 -2.69 10.67 -1.35
C SER A 367 -1.76 11.71 -0.71
N ILE A 368 -2.21 12.39 0.35
CA ILE A 368 -1.39 13.35 1.10
C ILE A 368 -0.14 12.66 1.67
N LEU A 369 -0.31 11.49 2.30
CA LEU A 369 0.78 10.72 2.89
C LEU A 369 1.76 10.18 1.85
N MET A 370 1.28 9.84 0.66
CA MET A 370 2.13 9.47 -0.47
C MET A 370 2.97 10.65 -0.95
N VAL A 371 2.39 11.85 -1.09
CA VAL A 371 3.12 13.08 -1.46
C VAL A 371 4.19 13.41 -0.41
N MET A 372 3.86 13.33 0.88
CA MET A 372 4.84 13.51 1.96
C MET A 372 5.99 12.51 1.86
N SER A 373 5.70 11.26 1.53
CA SER A 373 6.72 10.21 1.40
C SER A 373 7.60 10.43 0.16
N LYS A 374 7.04 10.92 -0.95
CA LYS A 374 7.81 11.33 -2.14
C LYS A 374 8.81 12.44 -1.80
N PHE A 375 8.39 13.45 -1.02
CA PHE A 375 9.25 14.56 -0.61
C PHE A 375 10.45 14.15 0.28
N GLU A 376 10.34 13.05 1.04
CA GLU A 376 11.43 12.53 1.88
C GLU A 376 12.64 12.01 1.11
N GLY A 377 12.49 11.71 -0.19
CA GLY A 377 13.60 11.24 -1.03
C GLY A 377 13.87 9.72 -0.96
N PHE A 378 12.84 8.88 -0.87
CA PHE A 378 13.02 7.43 -1.07
C PHE A 378 13.19 7.10 -2.55
N VAL A 379 14.07 6.14 -2.83
CA VAL A 379 14.54 5.84 -4.20
C VAL A 379 13.67 4.82 -4.93
N SER A 380 12.87 4.03 -4.20
CA SER A 380 12.07 2.95 -4.76
C SER A 380 10.59 3.14 -4.45
N LEU A 381 9.73 2.75 -5.40
CA LEU A 381 8.27 2.77 -5.22
C LEU A 381 7.84 1.92 -4.02
N SER A 382 8.41 0.71 -3.82
CA SER A 382 8.03 -0.13 -2.67
C SER A 382 8.37 0.53 -1.33
N SER A 383 9.49 1.26 -1.25
CA SER A 383 9.89 1.98 -0.04
C SER A 383 8.98 3.17 0.25
N LEU A 384 8.56 3.91 -0.80
CA LEU A 384 7.58 4.98 -0.70
C LEU A 384 6.23 4.47 -0.18
N GLU A 385 5.74 3.36 -0.74
CA GLU A 385 4.48 2.75 -0.32
C GLU A 385 4.52 2.26 1.12
N ARG A 386 5.59 1.56 1.52
CA ARG A 386 5.78 1.08 2.90
C ARG A 386 5.84 2.23 3.91
N ARG A 387 6.49 3.34 3.53
CA ARG A 387 6.57 4.55 4.37
C ARG A 387 5.23 5.27 4.50
N ALA A 388 4.50 5.42 3.40
CA ALA A 388 3.16 5.99 3.40
C ALA A 388 2.20 5.12 4.23
N ALA A 389 2.28 3.78 4.10
CA ALA A 389 1.53 2.83 4.91
C ALA A 389 1.84 2.99 6.41
N PHE A 390 3.12 3.12 6.77
CA PHE A 390 3.54 3.31 8.16
C PHE A 390 2.93 4.59 8.76
N ARG A 391 3.00 5.72 8.05
CA ARG A 391 2.37 6.97 8.50
C ARG A 391 0.87 6.82 8.65
N TYR A 392 0.21 6.17 7.70
CA TYR A 392 -1.22 6.00 7.77
C TYR A 392 -1.64 5.06 8.91
N TYR A 393 -0.83 4.04 9.22
CA TYR A 393 -1.03 3.20 10.40
C TYR A 393 -0.94 4.02 11.70
N ILE A 394 0.09 4.86 11.85
CA ILE A 394 0.22 5.73 13.03
C ILE A 394 -0.96 6.71 13.11
N PHE A 395 -1.39 7.26 11.98
CA PHE A 395 -2.57 8.12 11.93
C PHE A 395 -3.85 7.37 12.35
N ASN A 396 -4.07 6.16 11.85
CA ASN A 396 -5.22 5.33 12.25
C ASN A 396 -5.17 5.01 13.75
N LEU A 397 -3.99 4.72 14.29
CA LEU A 397 -3.82 4.48 15.72
C LEU A 397 -4.13 5.73 16.57
N VAL A 398 -3.56 6.89 16.22
CA VAL A 398 -3.69 8.12 17.02
C VAL A 398 -5.03 8.80 16.81
N ASN A 399 -5.45 9.02 15.56
CA ASN A 399 -6.65 9.79 15.25
C ASN A 399 -7.91 8.92 15.26
N VAL A 400 -7.91 7.80 14.51
CA VAL A 400 -9.13 6.99 14.33
C VAL A 400 -9.42 6.11 15.53
N PHE A 401 -8.40 5.53 16.17
CA PHE A 401 -8.59 4.67 17.34
C PHE A 401 -8.56 5.49 18.65
N LEU A 402 -7.39 6.03 19.03
CA LEU A 402 -7.25 6.77 20.29
C LEU A 402 -8.09 8.06 20.29
N GLY A 403 -8.07 8.82 19.20
CA GLY A 403 -8.80 10.07 19.09
C GLY A 403 -10.31 9.88 19.16
N SER A 404 -10.87 8.85 18.53
CA SER A 404 -12.30 8.54 18.67
C SER A 404 -12.69 8.15 20.10
N ILE A 405 -11.84 7.40 20.81
CA ILE A 405 -12.09 7.01 22.21
C ILE A 405 -12.00 8.23 23.13
N ILE A 406 -10.94 9.01 23.00
CA ILE A 406 -10.67 10.18 23.85
C ILE A 406 -11.71 11.27 23.55
N THR A 407 -11.84 11.71 22.30
CA THR A 407 -12.67 12.86 21.95
C THR A 407 -14.16 12.59 22.12
N GLY A 408 -14.59 11.35 21.92
CA GLY A 408 -15.96 10.93 22.24
C GLY A 408 -16.28 10.94 23.74
N SER A 409 -15.29 11.12 24.62
CA SER A 409 -15.41 11.33 26.07
C SER A 409 -14.96 12.73 26.52
N ALA A 410 -14.22 13.47 25.69
CA ALA A 410 -13.44 14.62 26.10
C ALA A 410 -14.00 16.00 25.76
N PHE A 411 -14.95 16.22 24.84
CA PHE A 411 -15.43 17.61 24.67
C PHE A 411 -16.14 18.20 25.89
N GLU A 412 -16.67 17.34 26.75
CA GLU A 412 -17.25 17.75 28.04
C GLU A 412 -16.23 17.69 29.19
N GLN A 413 -15.03 17.10 28.97
CA GLN A 413 -14.01 16.85 29.99
C GLN A 413 -12.61 17.37 29.60
N LEU A 414 -12.45 18.13 28.52
CA LEU A 414 -11.14 18.50 27.96
C LEU A 414 -10.30 19.30 28.97
N ASP A 415 -10.97 20.14 29.77
CA ASP A 415 -10.34 20.89 30.86
C ASP A 415 -9.86 19.99 32.01
N SER A 416 -10.52 18.84 32.26
CA SER A 416 -10.07 17.86 33.26
C SER A 416 -8.91 17.02 32.72
N PHE A 417 -8.94 16.62 31.44
CA PHE A 417 -7.88 15.84 30.81
C PHE A 417 -6.56 16.59 30.68
N LEU A 418 -6.57 17.87 30.31
CA LEU A 418 -5.35 18.69 30.24
C LEU A 418 -4.66 18.84 31.60
N LYS A 419 -5.40 18.65 32.70
CA LYS A 419 -4.91 18.72 34.08
C LYS A 419 -4.60 17.34 34.69
N GLN A 420 -4.85 16.23 33.98
CA GLN A 420 -4.60 14.88 34.49
C GLN A 420 -3.13 14.45 34.38
N SER A 421 -2.66 13.68 35.37
CA SER A 421 -1.33 13.08 35.34
C SER A 421 -1.25 11.91 34.35
N ALA A 422 -0.07 11.67 33.77
CA ALA A 422 0.16 10.64 32.75
C ALA A 422 -0.32 9.22 33.17
N ASN A 423 -0.29 8.92 34.47
CA ASN A 423 -0.73 7.64 35.04
C ASN A 423 -2.24 7.42 34.94
N GLN A 424 -3.04 8.47 34.71
CA GLN A 424 -4.49 8.37 34.57
C GLN A 424 -4.94 8.08 33.13
N ILE A 425 -4.09 8.34 32.13
CA ILE A 425 -4.44 8.17 30.72
C ILE A 425 -4.89 6.73 30.40
N PRO A 426 -4.14 5.66 30.76
CA PRO A 426 -4.57 4.29 30.47
C PRO A 426 -5.86 3.91 31.20
N ARG A 427 -6.10 4.49 32.39
CA ARG A 427 -7.31 4.25 33.19
C ARG A 427 -8.53 4.87 32.54
N THR A 428 -8.43 6.14 32.15
CA THR A 428 -9.54 6.86 31.54
C THR A 428 -9.89 6.28 30.17
N VAL A 429 -8.88 5.99 29.34
CA VAL A 429 -9.08 5.30 28.06
C VAL A 429 -9.68 3.91 28.28
N GLY A 430 -9.19 3.16 29.28
CA GLY A 430 -9.70 1.84 29.64
C GLY A 430 -11.22 1.82 29.84
N VAL A 431 -11.76 2.75 30.64
CA VAL A 431 -13.21 2.85 30.92
C VAL A 431 -14.02 3.25 29.68
N ALA A 432 -13.44 4.06 28.79
CA ALA A 432 -14.13 4.53 27.59
C ALA A 432 -14.21 3.48 26.47
N ILE A 433 -13.29 2.50 26.42
CA ILE A 433 -13.24 1.48 25.36
C ILE A 433 -14.56 0.70 25.24
N PRO A 434 -15.10 0.02 26.28
CA PRO A 434 -16.33 -0.77 26.14
C PRO A 434 -17.50 0.05 25.58
N ILE A 435 -17.66 1.30 26.04
CA ILE A 435 -18.76 2.21 25.68
C ILE A 435 -18.71 2.57 24.19
N LYS A 436 -17.50 2.64 23.60
CA LYS A 436 -17.30 2.99 22.19
C LYS A 436 -17.32 1.80 21.25
N ALA A 437 -17.57 0.57 21.74
CA ALA A 437 -17.65 -0.62 20.90
C ALA A 437 -18.70 -0.49 19.79
N THR A 438 -19.88 0.08 20.09
CA THR A 438 -20.97 0.27 19.12
C THR A 438 -20.55 1.13 17.93
N PHE A 439 -19.80 2.21 18.18
CA PHE A 439 -19.25 3.05 17.11
C PHE A 439 -18.30 2.27 16.19
N PHE A 440 -17.41 1.44 16.76
CA PHE A 440 -16.48 0.66 15.94
C PHE A 440 -17.18 -0.49 15.19
N ILE A 441 -18.23 -1.08 15.75
CA ILE A 441 -19.07 -2.06 15.03
C ILE A 441 -19.68 -1.41 13.79
N THR A 442 -20.31 -0.24 13.92
CA THR A 442 -20.91 0.43 12.76
C THR A 442 -19.85 0.93 11.78
N TYR A 443 -18.70 1.40 12.27
CA TYR A 443 -17.56 1.74 11.43
C TYR A 443 -17.06 0.55 10.59
N ILE A 444 -16.95 -0.64 11.17
CA ILE A 444 -16.57 -1.87 10.44
C ILE A 444 -17.63 -2.23 9.39
N MET A 445 -18.92 -2.07 9.69
CA MET A 445 -19.99 -2.32 8.71
C MET A 445 -19.93 -1.34 7.52
N VAL A 446 -19.68 -0.06 7.79
CA VAL A 446 -19.63 0.99 6.75
C VAL A 446 -18.33 0.93 5.96
N ASP A 447 -17.18 1.03 6.63
CA ASP A 447 -15.89 1.11 5.93
C ASP A 447 -15.39 -0.27 5.50
N GLY A 448 -15.58 -1.29 6.34
CA GLY A 448 -15.14 -2.64 6.08
C GLY A 448 -16.05 -3.35 5.08
N TRP A 449 -17.29 -3.65 5.46
CA TRP A 449 -18.18 -4.46 4.61
C TRP A 449 -18.62 -3.71 3.35
N ALA A 450 -19.27 -2.56 3.50
CA ALA A 450 -19.74 -1.80 2.35
C ALA A 450 -18.58 -1.22 1.53
N GLY A 451 -17.45 -0.88 2.17
CA GLY A 451 -16.25 -0.44 1.45
C GLY A 451 -15.63 -1.53 0.57
N VAL A 452 -15.46 -2.75 1.08
CA VAL A 452 -14.96 -3.88 0.29
C VAL A 452 -15.96 -4.31 -0.78
N ALA A 453 -17.25 -4.33 -0.46
CA ALA A 453 -18.30 -4.61 -1.44
C ALA A 453 -18.35 -3.55 -2.54
N GLY A 454 -18.10 -2.27 -2.23
CA GLY A 454 -17.99 -1.21 -3.23
C GLY A 454 -16.69 -1.25 -4.03
N GLU A 455 -15.59 -1.74 -3.45
CA GLU A 455 -14.29 -1.86 -4.13
C GLU A 455 -14.39 -2.80 -5.34
N ILE A 456 -15.25 -3.83 -5.32
CA ILE A 456 -15.43 -4.73 -6.48
C ILE A 456 -15.91 -3.99 -7.73
N LEU A 457 -16.72 -2.92 -7.57
CA LEU A 457 -17.25 -2.12 -8.66
C LEU A 457 -16.17 -1.22 -9.28
N ARG A 458 -15.07 -0.98 -8.55
CA ARG A 458 -13.96 -0.10 -8.96
C ARG A 458 -14.46 1.22 -9.55
N LEU A 459 -15.40 1.88 -8.86
CA LEU A 459 -16.07 3.09 -9.36
C LEU A 459 -15.08 4.20 -9.75
N LYS A 460 -14.00 4.38 -8.98
CA LYS A 460 -12.97 5.39 -9.30
C LYS A 460 -12.31 5.10 -10.67
N PRO A 461 -11.63 3.95 -10.90
CA PRO A 461 -11.13 3.61 -12.23
C PRO A 461 -12.19 3.65 -13.34
N LEU A 462 -13.41 3.18 -13.08
CA LEU A 462 -14.48 3.15 -14.09
C LEU A 462 -14.91 4.56 -14.52
N ILE A 463 -15.15 5.45 -13.57
CA ILE A 463 -15.50 6.85 -13.85
C ILE A 463 -14.33 7.53 -14.57
N PHE A 464 -13.10 7.37 -14.09
CA PHE A 464 -11.93 7.96 -14.74
C PHE A 464 -11.71 7.40 -16.15
N PHE A 465 -12.00 6.13 -16.40
CA PHE A 465 -11.94 5.54 -17.73
C PHE A 465 -12.95 6.20 -18.68
N HIS A 466 -14.21 6.37 -18.27
CA HIS A 466 -15.21 7.03 -19.11
C HIS A 466 -14.92 8.53 -19.30
N VAL A 467 -14.46 9.23 -18.26
CA VAL A 467 -14.05 10.64 -18.33
C VAL A 467 -12.83 10.79 -19.25
N LYS A 468 -11.79 9.97 -19.08
CA LYS A 468 -10.64 9.94 -19.97
C LYS A 468 -11.08 9.63 -21.39
N ASN A 469 -11.92 8.61 -21.61
CA ASN A 469 -12.42 8.27 -22.94
C ASN A 469 -13.16 9.42 -23.61
N PHE A 470 -13.92 10.19 -22.85
CA PHE A 470 -14.70 11.29 -23.40
C PHE A 470 -13.86 12.53 -23.68
N PHE A 471 -12.92 12.88 -22.80
CA PHE A 471 -12.15 14.13 -22.90
C PHE A 471 -10.72 13.96 -23.42
N LEU A 472 -10.01 12.92 -22.97
CA LEU A 472 -8.55 12.77 -23.08
C LEU A 472 -8.09 11.69 -24.07
N VAL A 473 -8.88 10.66 -24.34
CA VAL A 473 -8.48 9.55 -25.24
C VAL A 473 -8.73 9.96 -26.67
N LYS A 474 -7.67 9.93 -27.44
CA LYS A 474 -7.67 10.40 -28.82
C LYS A 474 -7.26 9.29 -29.76
N THR A 475 -6.29 8.48 -29.35
CA THR A 475 -5.78 7.30 -30.08
C THR A 475 -6.21 5.98 -29.43
N GLU A 476 -6.00 4.86 -30.12
CA GLU A 476 -6.19 3.52 -29.53
C GLU A 476 -5.20 3.24 -28.40
N LYS A 477 -3.97 3.73 -28.51
CA LYS A 477 -2.95 3.62 -27.45
C LYS A 477 -3.37 4.36 -26.18
N ASP A 478 -3.95 5.56 -26.32
CA ASP A 478 -4.48 6.30 -25.17
C ASP A 478 -5.60 5.51 -24.47
N ARG A 479 -6.37 4.73 -25.24
CA ARG A 479 -7.42 3.87 -24.69
C ARG A 479 -6.82 2.71 -23.90
N GLU A 480 -5.75 2.09 -24.39
CA GLU A 480 -5.01 1.05 -23.65
C GLU A 480 -4.42 1.62 -22.35
N GLU A 481 -3.81 2.81 -22.40
CA GLU A 481 -3.30 3.51 -21.22
C GLU A 481 -4.41 3.88 -20.23
N ALA A 482 -5.58 4.30 -20.73
CA ALA A 482 -6.75 4.58 -19.91
C ALA A 482 -7.36 3.31 -19.30
N MET A 483 -7.18 2.14 -19.93
CA MET A 483 -7.60 0.84 -19.41
C MET A 483 -6.67 0.31 -18.33
N ASN A 484 -5.54 0.97 -18.02
CA ASN A 484 -4.63 0.52 -16.98
C ASN A 484 -5.34 0.47 -15.61
N PRO A 485 -5.53 -0.73 -15.03
CA PRO A 485 -6.22 -0.90 -13.77
C PRO A 485 -5.40 -0.38 -12.57
N GLY A 486 -4.08 -0.20 -12.74
CA GLY A 486 -3.16 0.10 -11.66
C GLY A 486 -2.91 -1.09 -10.73
N GLN A 487 -2.02 -0.88 -9.76
CA GLN A 487 -1.66 -1.87 -8.76
C GLN A 487 -2.59 -1.88 -7.54
N ILE A 488 -2.36 -2.87 -6.66
CA ILE A 488 -2.96 -2.89 -5.33
C ILE A 488 -2.48 -1.64 -4.58
N ASN A 489 -3.41 -0.84 -4.06
CA ASN A 489 -3.08 0.34 -3.26
C ASN A 489 -2.61 -0.09 -1.86
N PHE A 490 -1.41 -0.66 -1.74
CA PHE A 490 -0.88 -1.19 -0.48
C PHE A 490 -0.84 -0.12 0.60
N HIS A 491 -0.36 1.08 0.26
CA HIS A 491 -0.25 2.22 1.17
C HIS A 491 -1.58 2.69 1.79
N ALA A 492 -2.72 2.44 1.12
CA ALA A 492 -4.04 2.82 1.61
C ALA A 492 -4.78 1.64 2.28
N THR A 493 -4.64 0.43 1.72
CA THR A 493 -5.40 -0.74 2.15
C THR A 493 -4.77 -1.45 3.35
N GLU A 494 -3.44 -1.62 3.38
CA GLU A 494 -2.76 -2.33 4.46
C GLU A 494 -3.01 -1.68 5.84
N PRO A 495 -2.91 -0.35 6.01
CA PRO A 495 -3.14 0.29 7.30
C PRO A 495 -4.58 0.17 7.80
N ARG A 496 -5.56 0.02 6.89
CA ARG A 496 -6.96 -0.27 7.22
C ARG A 496 -7.10 -1.68 7.79
N ILE A 497 -6.41 -2.66 7.21
CA ILE A 497 -6.39 -4.03 7.74
C ILE A 497 -5.77 -4.06 9.14
N GLN A 498 -4.67 -3.33 9.35
CA GLN A 498 -4.02 -3.22 10.65
C GLN A 498 -4.91 -2.57 11.72
N LEU A 499 -5.75 -1.61 11.34
CA LEU A 499 -6.75 -1.04 12.24
C LEU A 499 -7.75 -2.10 12.71
N TYR A 500 -8.20 -3.01 11.84
CA TYR A 500 -9.09 -4.09 12.24
C TYR A 500 -8.38 -5.15 13.09
N PHE A 501 -7.09 -5.42 12.86
CA PHE A 501 -6.30 -6.22 13.80
C PHE A 501 -6.24 -5.57 15.18
N LEU A 502 -5.97 -4.27 15.25
CA LEU A 502 -5.97 -3.51 16.51
C LEU A 502 -7.32 -3.59 17.21
N LEU A 503 -8.41 -3.29 16.51
CA LEU A 503 -9.76 -3.36 17.08
C LEU A 503 -10.09 -4.78 17.56
N GLY A 504 -9.81 -5.81 16.77
CA GLY A 504 -10.07 -7.19 17.17
C GLY A 504 -9.29 -7.61 18.40
N LEU A 505 -7.99 -7.29 18.47
CA LEU A 505 -7.15 -7.65 19.61
C LEU A 505 -7.50 -6.86 20.87
N VAL A 506 -7.85 -5.57 20.76
CA VAL A 506 -8.27 -4.73 21.89
C VAL A 506 -9.63 -5.17 22.43
N TYR A 507 -10.60 -5.41 21.55
CA TYR A 507 -11.97 -5.72 21.96
C TYR A 507 -12.20 -7.21 22.25
N ALA A 508 -11.32 -8.12 21.84
CA ALA A 508 -11.46 -9.55 22.13
C ALA A 508 -11.69 -9.87 23.63
N PRO A 509 -10.86 -9.37 24.58
CA PRO A 509 -11.09 -9.60 26.02
C PRO A 509 -12.10 -8.61 26.63
N VAL A 510 -12.62 -7.63 25.87
CA VAL A 510 -13.45 -6.53 26.41
C VAL A 510 -14.92 -6.69 26.00
N THR A 511 -15.19 -6.72 24.70
CA THR A 511 -16.51 -6.83 24.08
C THR A 511 -16.46 -7.82 22.90
N PRO A 512 -16.61 -9.14 23.16
CA PRO A 512 -16.50 -10.20 22.14
C PRO A 512 -17.46 -10.07 20.94
N VAL A 513 -18.55 -9.33 21.10
CA VAL A 513 -19.57 -9.09 20.06
C VAL A 513 -18.97 -8.42 18.82
N LEU A 514 -17.84 -7.71 18.93
CA LEU A 514 -17.18 -7.06 17.80
C LEU A 514 -16.47 -8.06 16.87
N LEU A 515 -16.06 -9.24 17.37
CA LEU A 515 -15.24 -10.20 16.62
C LEU A 515 -15.94 -10.83 15.39
N PRO A 516 -17.21 -11.25 15.44
CA PRO A 516 -17.92 -11.72 14.25
C PRO A 516 -17.92 -10.71 13.11
N PHE A 517 -18.02 -9.41 13.41
CA PHE A 517 -18.01 -8.36 12.38
C PHE A 517 -16.67 -8.26 11.66
N ILE A 518 -15.58 -8.40 12.41
CA ILE A 518 -14.22 -8.47 11.89
C ILE A 518 -14.01 -9.73 11.04
N ILE A 519 -14.50 -10.89 11.49
CA ILE A 519 -14.38 -12.16 10.75
C ILE A 519 -15.08 -12.07 9.40
N ILE A 520 -16.30 -11.53 9.36
CA ILE A 520 -17.06 -11.32 8.12
C ILE A 520 -16.28 -10.38 7.18
N PHE A 521 -15.69 -9.30 7.71
CA PHE A 521 -14.82 -8.42 6.93
C PHE A 521 -13.66 -9.20 6.31
N PHE A 522 -12.89 -9.96 7.11
CA PHE A 522 -11.73 -10.69 6.60
C PHE A 522 -12.11 -11.74 5.55
N ALA A 523 -13.23 -12.45 5.75
CA ALA A 523 -13.72 -13.45 4.81
C ALA A 523 -14.15 -12.82 3.48
N LEU A 524 -14.94 -11.73 3.54
CA LEU A 524 -15.39 -11.02 2.34
C LEU A 524 -14.21 -10.37 1.61
N ALA A 525 -13.31 -9.70 2.33
CA ALA A 525 -12.15 -9.04 1.76
C ALA A 525 -11.19 -10.04 1.11
N TYR A 526 -10.93 -11.18 1.74
CA TYR A 526 -10.13 -12.24 1.14
C TYR A 526 -10.69 -12.67 -0.23
N LEU A 527 -12.01 -12.87 -0.33
CA LEU A 527 -12.65 -13.26 -1.59
C LEU A 527 -12.58 -12.17 -2.65
N VAL A 528 -12.86 -10.92 -2.28
CA VAL A 528 -12.87 -9.78 -3.22
C VAL A 528 -11.46 -9.49 -3.72
N PHE A 529 -10.47 -9.35 -2.83
CA PHE A 529 -9.10 -9.06 -3.24
C PHE A 529 -8.50 -10.24 -4.00
N ARG A 530 -8.79 -11.50 -3.63
CA ARG A 530 -8.33 -12.66 -4.42
C ARG A 530 -8.89 -12.61 -5.84
N HIS A 531 -10.17 -12.28 -6.00
CA HIS A 531 -10.77 -12.13 -7.32
C HIS A 531 -10.12 -10.99 -8.13
N GLN A 532 -9.90 -9.83 -7.51
CA GLN A 532 -9.31 -8.68 -8.20
C GLN A 532 -7.84 -8.88 -8.57
N ILE A 533 -7.06 -9.56 -7.72
CA ILE A 533 -5.66 -9.91 -8.02
C ILE A 533 -5.57 -10.84 -9.23
N ILE A 534 -6.48 -11.79 -9.35
CA ILE A 534 -6.48 -12.73 -10.48
C ILE A 534 -6.89 -12.04 -11.78
N ASN A 535 -7.88 -11.13 -11.75
CA ASN A 535 -8.53 -10.66 -12.98
C ASN A 535 -8.19 -9.23 -13.39
N VAL A 536 -7.66 -8.40 -12.48
CA VAL A 536 -7.65 -6.95 -12.68
C VAL A 536 -6.31 -6.32 -12.32
N TYR A 537 -5.77 -6.54 -11.13
CA TYR A 537 -4.59 -5.78 -10.71
C TYR A 537 -3.35 -6.12 -11.52
N ASN A 538 -2.64 -5.07 -11.96
CA ASN A 538 -1.33 -5.20 -12.59
C ASN A 538 -0.27 -4.74 -11.60
N GLN A 539 0.71 -5.59 -11.31
CA GLN A 539 1.71 -5.32 -10.30
C GLN A 539 2.89 -4.54 -10.93
N GLU A 540 3.12 -3.30 -10.48
CA GLU A 540 4.15 -2.41 -11.05
C GLU A 540 5.57 -2.77 -10.60
N TYR A 541 5.72 -3.38 -9.43
CA TYR A 541 7.01 -3.79 -8.87
C TYR A 541 6.88 -5.11 -8.09
N GLU A 542 7.96 -5.87 -7.95
CA GLU A 542 7.98 -7.11 -7.14
C GLU A 542 9.05 -7.02 -6.04
N SER A 543 8.61 -6.87 -4.79
CA SER A 543 9.46 -6.80 -3.59
C SER A 543 9.67 -8.15 -2.90
N ALA A 544 8.97 -9.20 -3.35
CA ALA A 544 9.05 -10.57 -2.84
C ALA A 544 8.68 -10.71 -1.34
N GLY A 545 7.70 -9.96 -0.86
CA GLY A 545 7.20 -9.98 0.51
C GLY A 545 8.03 -9.17 1.51
N ARG A 546 8.87 -8.22 1.04
CA ARG A 546 9.77 -7.44 1.91
C ARG A 546 9.05 -6.60 2.97
N PHE A 547 7.77 -6.31 2.78
CA PHE A 547 6.93 -5.59 3.74
C PHE A 547 6.47 -6.45 4.94
N TRP A 548 6.66 -7.77 4.92
CA TRP A 548 6.17 -8.69 5.95
C TRP A 548 6.67 -8.36 7.38
N PRO A 549 7.95 -8.03 7.61
CA PRO A 549 8.42 -7.62 8.95
C PRO A 549 7.68 -6.39 9.49
N ASP A 550 7.28 -5.45 8.63
CA ASP A 550 6.51 -4.27 9.03
C ASP A 550 5.10 -4.65 9.45
N VAL A 551 4.43 -5.51 8.67
CA VAL A 551 3.09 -6.07 8.98
C VAL A 551 3.12 -6.81 10.32
N HIS A 552 4.08 -7.71 10.50
CA HIS A 552 4.25 -8.45 11.76
C HIS A 552 4.50 -7.50 12.94
N GLY A 553 5.40 -6.52 12.78
CA GLY A 553 5.69 -5.53 13.81
C GLY A 553 4.46 -4.70 14.22
N ARG A 554 3.59 -4.35 13.27
CA ARG A 554 2.34 -3.62 13.53
C ARG A 554 1.32 -4.46 14.31
N ILE A 555 1.13 -5.74 13.96
CA ILE A 555 0.22 -6.63 14.70
C ILE A 555 0.74 -6.87 16.13
N ILE A 556 2.05 -7.05 16.31
CA ILE A 556 2.66 -7.14 17.65
C ILE A 556 2.46 -5.85 18.45
N SER A 557 2.63 -4.69 17.80
CA SER A 557 2.37 -3.40 18.44
C SER A 557 0.91 -3.29 18.89
N ALA A 558 -0.03 -3.71 18.04
CA ALA A 558 -1.45 -3.78 18.38
C ALA A 558 -1.74 -4.72 19.57
N LEU A 559 -1.05 -5.85 19.66
CA LEU A 559 -1.17 -6.79 20.78
C LEU A 559 -0.66 -6.17 22.10
N ILE A 560 0.48 -5.49 22.07
CA ILE A 560 1.01 -4.75 23.23
C ILE A 560 0.05 -3.63 23.64
N ILE A 561 -0.48 -2.86 22.68
CA ILE A 561 -1.49 -1.82 22.95
C ILE A 561 -2.72 -2.42 23.62
N SER A 562 -3.25 -3.55 23.10
CA SER A 562 -4.37 -4.26 23.71
C SER A 562 -4.11 -4.62 25.18
N GLN A 563 -2.93 -5.18 25.49
CA GLN A 563 -2.57 -5.58 26.85
C GLN A 563 -2.43 -4.37 27.80
N VAL A 564 -1.80 -3.27 27.34
CA VAL A 564 -1.67 -2.04 28.14
C VAL A 564 -3.03 -1.41 28.41
N LEU A 565 -3.93 -1.40 27.43
CA LEU A 565 -5.29 -0.89 27.60
C LEU A 565 -6.13 -1.78 28.52
N LEU A 566 -5.98 -3.11 28.42
CA LEU A 566 -6.64 -4.04 29.34
C LEU A 566 -6.16 -3.84 30.78
N LEU A 567 -4.85 -3.61 30.98
CA LEU A 567 -4.28 -3.25 32.28
C LEU A 567 -4.89 -1.95 32.82
N GLY A 568 -4.99 -0.93 31.97
CA GLY A 568 -5.65 0.33 32.31
C GLY A 568 -7.10 0.13 32.78
N LEU A 569 -7.86 -0.66 32.03
CA LEU A 569 -9.26 -0.98 32.33
C LEU A 569 -9.40 -1.77 33.64
N MET A 570 -8.65 -2.87 33.83
CA MET A 570 -8.75 -3.69 35.05
C MET A 570 -8.33 -2.92 36.31
N SER A 571 -7.35 -2.02 36.20
CA SER A 571 -6.92 -1.17 37.31
C SER A 571 -8.06 -0.28 37.84
N THR A 572 -8.97 0.19 36.99
CA THR A 572 -10.11 1.02 37.40
C THR A 572 -11.24 0.24 38.08
N LYS A 573 -11.33 -1.07 37.82
CA LYS A 573 -12.41 -1.92 38.33
C LYS A 573 -12.10 -2.54 39.70
N GLY A 574 -11.02 -2.13 40.37
CA GLY A 574 -10.65 -2.63 41.70
C GLY A 574 -9.98 -4.01 41.69
N ALA A 575 -9.61 -4.54 40.52
CA ALA A 575 -8.96 -5.84 40.36
C ALA A 575 -7.43 -5.74 40.56
N ALA A 576 -6.97 -5.11 41.65
CA ALA A 576 -5.55 -4.80 41.86
C ALA A 576 -4.64 -6.05 41.85
N GLN A 577 -5.16 -7.20 42.32
CA GLN A 577 -4.45 -8.48 42.36
C GLN A 577 -4.09 -9.02 40.96
N SER A 578 -4.82 -8.62 39.91
CA SER A 578 -4.55 -9.05 38.52
C SER A 578 -3.38 -8.31 37.86
N THR A 579 -2.96 -7.17 38.43
CA THR A 579 -1.98 -6.25 37.83
C THR A 579 -0.62 -6.90 37.55
N PRO A 580 0.01 -7.65 38.48
CA PRO A 580 1.32 -8.27 38.24
C PRO A 580 1.30 -9.26 37.06
N PHE A 581 0.21 -10.02 36.92
CA PHE A 581 0.03 -10.97 35.83
C PHE A 581 -0.18 -10.26 34.49
N LEU A 582 -0.96 -9.18 34.44
CA LEU A 582 -1.14 -8.40 33.21
C LEU A 582 0.14 -7.73 32.72
N ILE A 583 1.03 -7.31 33.63
CA ILE A 583 2.33 -6.71 33.26
C ILE A 583 3.26 -7.74 32.59
N ALA A 584 3.14 -9.03 32.93
CA ALA A 584 3.96 -10.06 32.31
C ALA A 584 3.66 -10.23 30.81
N LEU A 585 2.42 -10.01 30.36
CA LEU A 585 2.02 -10.15 28.96
C LEU A 585 2.79 -9.26 27.96
N PRO A 586 2.87 -7.92 28.13
CA PRO A 586 3.63 -7.07 27.22
C PRO A 586 5.12 -7.38 27.25
N VAL A 587 5.66 -7.77 28.41
CA VAL A 587 7.07 -8.19 28.53
C VAL A 587 7.32 -9.47 27.71
N LEU A 588 6.49 -10.49 27.88
CA LEU A 588 6.58 -11.74 27.09
C LEU A 588 6.41 -11.47 25.59
N THR A 589 5.47 -10.61 25.22
CA THR A 589 5.21 -10.23 23.81
C THR A 589 6.40 -9.50 23.20
N PHE A 590 7.06 -8.63 23.97
CA PHE A 590 8.29 -7.94 23.55
C PHE A 590 9.45 -8.92 23.34
N PHE A 591 9.66 -9.86 24.27
CA PHE A 591 10.69 -10.90 24.09
C PHE A 591 10.38 -11.83 22.91
N PHE A 592 9.12 -12.19 22.71
CA PHE A 592 8.68 -12.93 21.52
C PHE A 592 8.98 -12.16 20.22
N HIS A 593 8.67 -10.86 20.18
CA HIS A 593 9.02 -10.02 19.03
C HIS A 593 10.53 -9.98 18.78
N ARG A 594 11.34 -9.81 19.83
CA ARG A 594 12.80 -9.82 19.74
C ARG A 594 13.33 -11.16 19.20
N PHE A 595 12.74 -12.27 19.63
CA PHE A 595 13.05 -13.62 19.14
C PHE A 595 12.72 -13.76 17.64
N CYS A 596 11.50 -13.43 17.22
CA CYS A 596 11.10 -13.49 15.81
C CYS A 596 11.94 -12.55 14.94
N LYS A 597 12.25 -11.36 15.45
CA LYS A 597 13.13 -10.40 14.78
C LYS A 597 14.53 -10.98 14.56
N GLY A 598 15.13 -11.60 15.56
CA GLY A 598 16.44 -12.24 15.41
C GLY A 598 16.42 -13.47 14.49
N ARG A 599 15.35 -14.27 14.53
CA ARG A 599 15.28 -15.58 13.85
C ARG A 599 14.84 -15.53 12.39
N TYR A 600 13.89 -14.65 12.04
CA TYR A 600 13.22 -14.66 10.74
C TYR A 600 13.43 -13.38 9.92
N GLU A 601 13.52 -12.20 10.55
CA GLU A 601 13.73 -10.92 9.82
C GLU A 601 14.99 -10.91 8.93
N PRO A 602 16.12 -11.58 9.29
CA PRO A 602 17.28 -11.65 8.40
C PRO A 602 16.97 -12.19 7.00
N ALA A 603 15.99 -13.09 6.84
CA ALA A 603 15.59 -13.61 5.52
C ALA A 603 14.95 -12.55 4.59
N PHE A 604 14.49 -11.43 5.16
CA PHE A 604 13.87 -10.32 4.42
C PHE A 604 14.83 -9.17 4.17
N LEU A 605 15.85 -9.01 5.02
CA LEU A 605 16.79 -7.90 4.96
C LEU A 605 18.15 -8.27 4.35
N ARG A 606 18.58 -9.52 4.51
CA ARG A 606 19.87 -10.02 4.06
C ARG A 606 19.66 -11.11 3.02
N HIS A 607 20.48 -11.07 1.97
CA HIS A 607 20.50 -12.11 0.95
C HIS A 607 21.59 -13.13 1.31
N PRO A 608 21.24 -14.39 1.61
CA PRO A 608 22.23 -15.40 1.97
C PRO A 608 23.21 -15.67 0.81
N LEU A 609 24.51 -15.66 1.12
CA LEU A 609 25.56 -15.86 0.10
C LEU A 609 25.52 -17.27 -0.52
N GLN A 610 25.14 -18.28 0.27
CA GLN A 610 24.96 -19.65 -0.22
C GLN A 610 23.92 -19.71 -1.35
N GLU A 611 22.79 -19.04 -1.16
CA GLU A 611 21.70 -18.98 -2.15
C GLU A 611 22.11 -18.24 -3.42
N ALA A 612 22.84 -17.12 -3.25
CA ALA A 612 23.38 -16.37 -4.39
C ALA A 612 24.33 -17.25 -5.22
N MET A 613 25.23 -18.01 -4.57
CA MET A 613 26.18 -18.89 -5.25
C MET A 613 25.49 -20.09 -5.93
N ILE A 614 24.53 -20.72 -5.27
CA ILE A 614 23.74 -21.80 -5.87
C ILE A 614 23.03 -21.30 -7.14
N LYS A 615 22.41 -20.11 -7.07
CA LYS A 615 21.71 -19.54 -8.22
C LYS A 615 22.67 -19.20 -9.36
N ASP A 616 23.81 -18.57 -9.05
CA ASP A 616 24.83 -18.25 -10.05
C ASP A 616 25.37 -19.51 -10.76
N THR A 617 25.69 -20.57 -10.00
CA THR A 617 26.22 -21.82 -10.57
C THR A 617 25.20 -22.56 -11.44
N LEU A 618 23.94 -22.65 -11.01
CA LEU A 618 22.86 -23.24 -11.81
C LEU A 618 22.60 -22.48 -13.10
N GLU A 619 22.64 -21.15 -13.03
CA GLU A 619 22.42 -20.31 -14.19
C GLU A 619 23.59 -20.38 -15.19
N GLN A 620 24.83 -20.40 -14.70
CA GLN A 620 26.01 -20.59 -15.54
C GLN A 620 26.01 -21.97 -16.20
N ALA A 621 25.53 -23.01 -15.52
CA ALA A 621 25.37 -24.34 -16.11
C ALA A 621 24.27 -24.39 -17.18
N ARG A 622 23.18 -23.63 -16.99
CA ARG A 622 22.07 -23.54 -17.95
C ARG A 622 22.41 -22.70 -19.18
N GLU A 623 23.11 -21.58 -19.00
CA GLU A 623 23.43 -20.61 -20.04
C GLU A 623 24.91 -20.16 -19.96
N PRO A 624 25.88 -21.00 -20.34
CA PRO A 624 27.30 -20.74 -20.11
C PRO A 624 27.87 -19.56 -20.93
N ASN A 625 27.26 -19.25 -22.07
CA ASN A 625 27.76 -18.25 -23.01
C ASN A 625 27.00 -16.91 -22.94
N PHE A 626 26.18 -16.68 -21.92
CA PHE A 626 25.40 -15.45 -21.81
C PHE A 626 26.28 -14.26 -21.43
N ASN A 627 26.31 -13.24 -22.29
CA ASN A 627 27.06 -12.01 -21.99
C ASN A 627 26.22 -11.05 -21.13
N LEU A 628 26.55 -11.00 -19.84
CA LEU A 628 25.83 -10.19 -18.85
C LEU A 628 26.05 -8.66 -19.02
N LYS A 629 27.19 -8.24 -19.60
CA LYS A 629 27.57 -6.82 -19.72
C LYS A 629 26.58 -5.96 -20.51
N PRO A 630 26.19 -6.31 -21.76
CA PRO A 630 25.24 -5.50 -22.53
C PRO A 630 23.84 -5.51 -21.90
N TYR A 631 23.43 -6.62 -21.30
CA TYR A 631 22.14 -6.75 -20.60
C TYR A 631 22.06 -5.76 -19.42
N LEU A 632 23.08 -5.70 -18.57
CA LEU A 632 23.08 -4.83 -17.39
C LEU A 632 23.36 -3.35 -17.73
N LYS A 633 24.22 -3.08 -18.73
CA LYS A 633 24.57 -1.69 -19.12
C LYS A 633 23.35 -0.88 -19.56
N LYS A 634 22.34 -1.52 -20.18
CA LYS A 634 21.11 -0.85 -20.63
C LYS A 634 20.01 -0.77 -19.56
N ALA A 635 20.14 -1.51 -18.45
CA ALA A 635 19.05 -1.68 -17.50
C ALA A 635 18.72 -0.38 -16.74
N TYR A 636 19.74 0.26 -16.17
CA TYR A 636 19.60 1.41 -15.26
C TYR A 636 19.89 2.77 -15.92
N ILE A 637 19.64 2.86 -17.23
CA ILE A 637 19.61 4.15 -17.93
C ILE A 637 18.29 4.86 -17.58
N HIS A 638 18.36 6.17 -17.32
CA HIS A 638 17.17 6.98 -17.07
C HIS A 638 16.18 6.82 -18.24
N PRO A 639 14.87 6.62 -18.00
CA PRO A 639 13.88 6.33 -19.04
C PRO A 639 13.93 7.29 -20.23
N VAL A 640 14.15 8.57 -19.96
CA VAL A 640 14.24 9.64 -20.97
C VAL A 640 15.38 9.47 -21.99
N PHE A 641 16.43 8.71 -21.65
CA PHE A 641 17.51 8.41 -22.59
C PHE A 641 17.33 7.08 -23.32
N LYS A 642 16.29 6.29 -22.99
CA LYS A 642 16.01 4.99 -23.65
C LYS A 642 15.21 5.14 -24.94
N ASP A 643 14.35 6.17 -25.04
CA ASP A 643 13.44 6.36 -26.18
C ASP A 643 14.19 6.61 -27.52
N ASP A 644 15.41 7.13 -27.48
CA ASP A 644 16.20 7.41 -28.69
C ASP A 644 16.74 6.13 -29.37
N GLU A 645 17.07 5.06 -28.62
CA GLU A 645 17.52 3.81 -29.26
C GLU A 645 16.41 3.16 -30.11
N TYR A 646 15.14 3.52 -29.89
CA TYR A 646 13.99 3.07 -30.69
C TYR A 646 13.57 4.09 -31.75
N GLU A 647 13.78 5.40 -31.54
CA GLU A 647 13.55 6.44 -32.56
C GLU A 647 14.58 6.37 -33.69
N ASP A 648 15.86 6.08 -33.42
CA ASP A 648 16.88 5.88 -34.47
C ASP A 648 16.52 4.71 -35.40
N VAL A 649 15.99 3.60 -34.85
CA VAL A 649 15.52 2.45 -35.64
C VAL A 649 14.25 2.79 -36.44
N ARG A 650 13.36 3.63 -35.90
CA ARG A 650 12.19 4.13 -36.67
C ARG A 650 12.60 5.10 -37.77
N SER A 651 13.67 5.88 -37.59
CA SER A 651 14.19 6.78 -38.63
C SER A 651 14.76 5.99 -39.81
N GLU A 652 15.43 4.85 -39.57
CA GLU A 652 15.92 3.96 -40.62
C GLU A 652 14.80 3.22 -41.36
N VAL A 653 13.70 2.87 -40.67
CA VAL A 653 12.51 2.25 -41.30
C VAL A 653 11.64 3.28 -42.02
N SER A 654 11.58 4.52 -41.54
CA SER A 654 10.84 5.62 -42.19
C SER A 654 11.54 6.15 -43.44
N GLY A 655 12.85 5.88 -43.62
CA GLY A 655 13.59 6.17 -44.85
C GLY A 655 13.18 5.33 -46.05
N TYR A 656 12.40 4.25 -45.85
CA TYR A 656 11.92 3.36 -46.92
C TYR A 656 10.54 3.71 -47.49
N TYR A 657 9.86 4.76 -47.01
CA TYR A 657 8.52 5.16 -47.45
C TYR A 657 8.44 6.55 -48.10
N LEU A 658 9.52 7.00 -48.74
CA LEU A 658 9.50 8.11 -49.69
C LEU A 658 10.05 7.64 -51.05
N GLY A 659 9.24 6.85 -51.74
CA GLY A 659 9.42 6.51 -53.14
C GLY A 659 8.04 6.35 -53.76
N ASP A 660 7.68 7.27 -54.66
CA ASP A 660 6.45 7.25 -55.45
C ASP A 660 6.19 5.87 -56.04
N THR A 661 4.96 5.36 -55.89
CA THR A 661 4.21 4.70 -56.96
C THR A 661 2.78 4.43 -56.48
N ASP A 662 1.82 4.89 -57.30
CA ASP A 662 0.43 4.46 -57.28
C ASP A 662 0.37 2.93 -57.35
N ASP A 663 -0.19 2.27 -56.34
CA ASP A 663 -0.75 0.92 -56.48
C ASP A 663 -1.75 0.57 -55.37
N GLU A 664 -2.68 -0.29 -55.74
CA GLU A 664 -4.04 -0.46 -55.23
C GLU A 664 -4.20 -0.77 -53.73
N CYS A 665 -5.33 -0.29 -53.19
CA CYS A 665 -5.83 -0.58 -51.86
C CYS A 665 -6.15 -2.09 -51.69
N VAL A 666 -5.22 -2.87 -51.16
CA VAL A 666 -5.48 -4.26 -50.75
C VAL A 666 -6.16 -4.25 -49.38
N THR A 667 -7.47 -4.46 -49.41
CA THR A 667 -8.25 -4.76 -48.19
C THR A 667 -7.87 -6.16 -47.68
N VAL A 668 -7.29 -6.23 -46.49
CA VAL A 668 -7.05 -7.50 -45.79
C VAL A 668 -8.36 -7.95 -45.11
N PRO A 669 -8.95 -9.10 -45.48
CA PRO A 669 -10.16 -9.57 -44.82
C PRO A 669 -9.83 -10.04 -43.40
N THR A 670 -10.41 -9.38 -42.39
CA THR A 670 -10.34 -9.83 -41.00
C THR A 670 -11.23 -11.06 -40.81
N LYS A 671 -10.63 -12.24 -40.66
CA LYS A 671 -11.35 -13.47 -40.34
C LYS A 671 -11.71 -13.51 -38.85
N ARG A 672 -12.68 -12.70 -38.43
CA ARG A 672 -13.27 -12.76 -37.09
C ARG A 672 -14.48 -13.70 -37.12
N GLN A 673 -14.30 -14.98 -36.81
CA GLN A 673 -15.42 -15.86 -36.48
C GLN A 673 -15.84 -15.61 -35.04
N SER A 674 -16.98 -14.93 -34.85
CA SER A 674 -17.69 -14.91 -33.57
C SER A 674 -18.33 -16.27 -33.33
N ARG A 675 -17.80 -17.07 -32.40
CA ARG A 675 -18.56 -18.19 -31.82
C ARG A 675 -19.42 -17.66 -30.68
N ILE A 676 -20.61 -17.18 -31.04
CA ILE A 676 -21.76 -17.12 -30.14
C ILE A 676 -22.57 -18.37 -30.41
N THR A 677 -22.58 -19.31 -29.47
CA THR A 677 -23.74 -20.20 -29.23
C THR A 677 -23.58 -20.85 -27.86
N THR A 678 -24.35 -20.37 -26.89
CA THR A 678 -25.00 -21.24 -25.91
C THR A 678 -26.46 -21.33 -26.34
N PRO A 679 -27.07 -22.51 -26.31
CA PRO A 679 -28.26 -22.60 -25.48
C PRO A 679 -28.22 -23.86 -24.60
N ALA A 680 -28.62 -23.68 -23.34
CA ALA A 680 -29.02 -24.78 -22.48
C ALA A 680 -30.53 -25.00 -22.67
N ALA A 681 -30.96 -26.26 -22.69
CA ALA A 681 -32.26 -26.67 -22.19
C ALA A 681 -32.19 -28.12 -21.67
N SER A 682 -32.63 -28.27 -20.43
CA SER A 682 -32.83 -29.50 -19.68
C SER A 682 -33.97 -30.35 -20.26
N HIS A 683 -33.81 -31.67 -20.30
CA HIS A 683 -34.93 -32.60 -20.13
C HIS A 683 -34.49 -33.90 -19.45
N ALA A 684 -35.20 -34.24 -18.38
CA ALA A 684 -35.14 -35.51 -17.68
C ALA A 684 -35.89 -36.59 -18.48
N SER A 685 -35.40 -37.83 -18.46
CA SER A 685 -36.23 -39.05 -18.37
C SER A 685 -35.34 -40.26 -18.11
N GLY A 686 -35.73 -41.09 -17.13
CA GLY A 686 -35.18 -42.42 -16.92
C GLY A 686 -35.91 -43.46 -17.76
N GLY A 687 -35.37 -44.69 -17.80
CA GLY A 687 -36.11 -45.87 -18.26
C GLY A 687 -35.31 -46.88 -19.08
N SER A 688 -34.80 -47.89 -18.36
CA SER A 688 -34.62 -49.32 -18.68
C SER A 688 -34.55 -49.87 -20.12
N MET A 689 -33.74 -50.94 -20.20
CA MET A 689 -33.89 -52.22 -20.93
C MET A 689 -32.99 -52.52 -22.14
N ARG A 690 -32.15 -53.55 -21.88
CA ARG A 690 -31.87 -54.77 -22.66
C ARG A 690 -31.16 -54.64 -24.03
N SER A 691 -29.94 -55.15 -24.05
CA SER A 691 -29.30 -55.76 -25.23
C SER A 691 -29.70 -57.24 -25.36
N PRO A 692 -29.90 -57.76 -26.58
CA PRO A 692 -29.77 -59.17 -26.87
C PRO A 692 -28.33 -59.51 -27.32
N SER A 693 -28.05 -60.82 -27.30
CA SER A 693 -26.82 -61.56 -27.66
C SER A 693 -25.60 -61.34 -26.79
#